data_AF-A0AAE6FUP5-F1
#
_entry.id   AF-A0AAE6FUP5-F1
#
_cell.length_a   1.000
_cell.length_b   1.000
_cell.length_c   1.000
_cell.angle_alpha   90.00
_cell.angle_beta   90.00
_cell.angle_gamma   90.00
#
_symmetry.space_group_name_H-M   'P 1'
#
loop_
_entity.id
_entity.type
_entity.pdbx_description
1 polymer ?
#
loop_
_entity_poly.entity_id
_entity_poly.type
_entity_poly.pdbx_seq_one_letter_code
_entity_poly.pdbx_strand_id
1 'polypeptide(L)'
;MTLGRVFGGVSPRVKSLVLLLAVLTAAALWRAGQTSRTPAPAETPPAVSQALDDEAPTLAPEENLPGVKGRERVLVVGHRLRYTFDLDLRTHTDLSAGARESLHTGWSGLLELTYLGAEGEQRLFSCHLVPTRLDVEAGETPLPGDAALRALQVMFERPVYVGQDVRGRLMAVHFDAAQDATARRLVRLLLASTQFVAEDGPRWSTEEPDSRGDLEAVYRAGGSANTYVKTKRRYLRSGSAVLPRLQGHLDFTLFADGHVKEATGSEVVELGGGGTGLPRIREETRVALTNVGVDYRLSSLRPFEATRATLRSERLTDSAGMEEASLEARDRQLVKGAKLDDLLRALAKREDLDTARLRLTALFRQNLAEVDRAVALIRQGSADEVRSEQMLEALASAGTPETQRALVSVLEGERIRPKTRAHAARVIGRMERPSLLLGDALERVLEATRDAGVRRAAALSVGALSKMLEVPEPGRSQALVEGLVGRCRSGTLEPEVCLDALARAGAPAGLAYVKSALVHPEASVRGAATEALRAIPGAAVDALLDQVMLDDPSARVRALAVKAVSQRVAGAHLEALARVLRAERSERVRVEVVRLLGHLQAVEAPAAALLRDVAANDGAANVRAMATSLLGGE
;
A
#
# COMPACT_ATOMS: atom_id res chain seq x y z
N MET A 1 28.70 37.68 -28.99
CA MET A 1 27.65 38.32 -29.81
C MET A 1 26.30 37.72 -29.43
N THR A 2 25.34 38.60 -29.24
CA THR A 2 24.12 38.47 -28.43
C THR A 2 22.97 37.74 -29.14
N LEU A 3 22.40 36.73 -28.47
CA LEU A 3 21.01 36.27 -28.63
C LEU A 3 20.45 36.01 -27.23
N GLY A 4 20.30 37.10 -26.47
CA GLY A 4 19.49 37.17 -25.25
C GLY A 4 18.31 38.09 -25.53
N ARG A 5 17.13 37.71 -25.02
CA ARG A 5 15.80 38.36 -25.11
C ARG A 5 14.89 37.95 -26.27
N VAL A 6 14.37 36.73 -26.20
CA VAL A 6 12.96 36.39 -26.54
C VAL A 6 12.58 35.24 -25.58
N PHE A 7 11.36 35.19 -25.05
CA PHE A 7 10.85 34.28 -23.98
C PHE A 7 10.93 34.75 -22.52
N GLY A 8 10.86 36.06 -22.27
CA GLY A 8 10.29 36.56 -21.02
C GLY A 8 8.80 36.86 -21.24
N GLY A 9 7.89 36.01 -20.75
CA GLY A 9 6.44 36.29 -20.80
C GLY A 9 5.49 35.17 -21.25
N VAL A 10 5.94 33.92 -21.35
CA VAL A 10 5.05 32.82 -21.73
C VAL A 10 4.34 32.24 -20.49
N SER A 11 3.01 32.35 -20.46
CA SER A 11 2.18 31.90 -19.35
C SER A 11 2.26 30.37 -19.14
N PRO A 12 2.05 29.85 -17.91
CA PRO A 12 2.05 28.42 -17.62
C PRO A 12 1.10 27.60 -18.51
N ARG A 13 0.03 28.24 -19.01
CA ARG A 13 -0.95 27.65 -19.93
C ARG A 13 -0.34 27.34 -21.30
N VAL A 14 0.49 28.22 -21.83
CA VAL A 14 1.17 28.00 -23.11
C VAL A 14 2.25 26.92 -22.97
N LYS A 15 2.92 26.83 -21.81
CA LYS A 15 3.87 25.73 -21.54
C LYS A 15 3.18 24.37 -21.48
N SER A 16 1.99 24.30 -20.89
CA SER A 16 1.19 23.06 -20.82
C SER A 16 0.61 22.65 -22.17
N LEU A 17 0.16 23.64 -22.97
CA LEU A 17 -0.31 23.41 -24.35
C LEU A 17 0.83 22.95 -25.28
N VAL A 18 2.02 23.54 -25.14
CA VAL A 18 3.23 23.13 -25.90
C VAL A 18 3.67 21.72 -25.50
N LEU A 19 3.56 21.34 -24.21
CA LEU A 19 3.84 19.98 -23.76
C LEU A 19 2.86 18.95 -24.36
N LEU A 20 1.57 19.29 -24.38
CA LEU A 20 0.51 18.44 -24.96
C LEU A 20 0.70 18.27 -26.49
N LEU A 21 1.02 19.36 -27.19
CA LEU A 21 1.33 19.34 -28.63
C LEU A 21 2.63 18.59 -28.95
N ALA A 22 3.64 18.66 -28.08
CA ALA A 22 4.88 17.90 -28.23
C ALA A 22 4.67 16.38 -28.06
N VAL A 23 3.79 15.97 -27.14
CA VAL A 23 3.41 14.56 -26.95
C VAL A 23 2.61 14.03 -28.15
N LEU A 24 1.68 14.82 -28.68
CA LEU A 24 0.88 14.43 -29.86
C LEU A 24 1.71 14.36 -31.15
N THR A 25 2.68 15.27 -31.33
CA THR A 25 3.58 15.26 -32.50
C THR A 25 4.61 14.15 -32.44
N ALA A 26 5.14 13.81 -31.25
CA ALA A 26 6.03 12.65 -31.08
C ALA A 26 5.32 11.32 -31.39
N ALA A 27 4.05 11.18 -31.00
CA ALA A 27 3.24 10.00 -31.32
C ALA A 27 2.91 9.88 -32.83
N ALA A 28 2.71 11.02 -33.52
CA ALA A 28 2.50 11.04 -34.96
C ALA A 28 3.78 10.71 -35.76
N LEU A 29 4.93 11.21 -35.32
CA LEU A 29 6.23 10.93 -35.97
C LEU A 29 6.70 9.49 -35.73
N TRP A 30 6.38 8.87 -34.59
CA TRP A 30 6.64 7.45 -34.33
C TRP A 30 5.85 6.53 -35.28
N ARG A 31 4.60 6.88 -35.61
CA ARG A 31 3.78 6.12 -36.58
C ARG A 31 4.26 6.25 -38.02
N ALA A 32 4.86 7.38 -38.41
CA ALA A 32 5.38 7.56 -39.76
C ALA A 32 6.67 6.77 -40.03
N GLY A 33 7.36 6.27 -39.00
CA GLY A 33 8.59 5.48 -39.11
C GLY A 33 8.41 3.97 -39.29
N GLN A 34 7.20 3.44 -39.15
CA GLN A 34 6.93 2.00 -39.32
C GLN A 34 6.50 1.73 -40.77
N THR A 35 7.50 1.56 -41.64
CA THR A 35 7.27 1.03 -42.98
C THR A 35 6.89 -0.45 -42.92
N SER A 36 5.87 -0.76 -43.68
CA SER A 36 5.15 -2.03 -43.81
C SER A 36 6.07 -3.19 -44.23
N ARG A 37 6.15 -4.23 -43.40
CA ARG A 37 6.54 -5.58 -43.83
C ARG A 37 5.28 -6.35 -44.22
N THR A 38 5.17 -6.64 -45.51
CA THR A 38 4.15 -7.51 -46.11
C THR A 38 4.25 -8.92 -45.51
N PRO A 39 3.17 -9.51 -44.96
CA PRO A 39 3.20 -10.91 -44.53
C PRO A 39 3.03 -11.84 -45.74
N ALA A 40 3.84 -12.90 -45.78
CA ALA A 40 3.72 -14.01 -46.72
C ALA A 40 2.46 -14.86 -46.41
N PRO A 41 1.86 -15.54 -47.40
CA PRO A 41 0.63 -16.29 -47.21
C PRO A 41 0.85 -17.55 -46.36
N ALA A 42 -0.14 -17.86 -45.53
CA ALA A 42 -0.10 -18.94 -44.55
C ALA A 42 -0.18 -20.33 -45.22
N GLU A 43 0.73 -21.23 -44.84
CA GLU A 43 0.65 -22.65 -45.16
C GLU A 43 -0.36 -23.36 -44.25
N THR A 44 -1.22 -24.17 -44.87
CA THR A 44 -2.24 -24.99 -44.25
C THR A 44 -1.61 -26.16 -43.48
N PRO A 45 -1.88 -26.34 -42.16
CA PRO A 45 -1.45 -27.54 -41.45
C PRO A 45 -2.37 -28.74 -41.78
N PRO A 46 -1.86 -29.98 -41.79
CA PRO A 46 -2.66 -31.15 -42.10
C PRO A 46 -3.60 -31.53 -40.94
N ALA A 47 -4.74 -32.09 -41.32
CA ALA A 47 -5.77 -32.59 -40.43
C ALA A 47 -5.24 -33.66 -39.47
N VAL A 48 -5.44 -33.44 -38.17
CA VAL A 48 -5.28 -34.46 -37.13
C VAL A 48 -6.67 -34.99 -36.80
N SER A 49 -6.83 -36.30 -37.00
CA SER A 49 -8.05 -37.07 -36.77
C SER A 49 -8.58 -36.93 -35.33
N GLN A 50 -9.88 -36.70 -35.23
CA GLN A 50 -10.66 -36.86 -34.01
C GLN A 50 -10.72 -38.35 -33.65
N ALA A 51 -10.29 -38.70 -32.45
CA ALA A 51 -10.62 -39.96 -31.79
C ALA A 51 -11.58 -39.65 -30.63
N LEU A 52 -12.65 -40.43 -30.61
CA LEU A 52 -13.81 -40.38 -29.75
C LEU A 52 -13.52 -40.75 -28.28
N ASP A 53 -14.35 -40.15 -27.42
CA ASP A 53 -14.88 -40.64 -26.15
C ASP A 53 -13.89 -41.04 -25.03
N ASP A 54 -13.77 -40.13 -24.05
CA ASP A 54 -13.78 -40.53 -22.65
C ASP A 54 -14.64 -39.53 -21.85
N GLU A 55 -15.74 -40.05 -21.33
CA GLU A 55 -16.80 -39.35 -20.61
C GLU A 55 -16.25 -38.85 -19.27
N ALA A 56 -15.93 -37.56 -19.19
CA ALA A 56 -15.54 -36.94 -17.92
C ALA A 56 -16.73 -36.97 -16.94
N PRO A 57 -16.52 -37.34 -15.67
CA PRO A 57 -17.62 -37.43 -14.71
C PRO A 57 -18.20 -36.04 -14.46
N THR A 58 -19.49 -35.90 -14.77
CA THR A 58 -20.32 -34.76 -14.36
C THR A 58 -20.35 -34.73 -12.83
N LEU A 59 -19.45 -33.95 -12.22
CA LEU A 59 -19.53 -33.65 -10.79
C LEU A 59 -20.85 -32.92 -10.56
N ALA A 60 -21.75 -33.55 -9.79
CA ALA A 60 -22.96 -32.91 -9.31
C ALA A 60 -22.57 -31.60 -8.60
N PRO A 61 -23.34 -30.51 -8.78
CA PRO A 61 -23.08 -29.27 -8.05
C PRO A 61 -23.13 -29.57 -6.56
N GLU A 62 -21.99 -29.43 -5.88
CA GLU A 62 -21.93 -29.42 -4.41
C GLU A 62 -22.98 -28.42 -3.92
N GLU A 63 -23.80 -28.84 -2.95
CA GLU A 63 -24.77 -27.97 -2.29
C GLU A 63 -24.06 -26.65 -1.92
N ASN A 64 -24.57 -25.53 -2.47
CA ASN A 64 -24.12 -24.20 -2.11
C ASN A 64 -24.23 -24.05 -0.59
N LEU A 65 -23.11 -24.23 0.12
CA LEU A 65 -23.04 -23.98 1.55
C LEU A 65 -23.40 -22.51 1.75
N PRO A 66 -24.46 -22.18 2.51
CA PRO A 66 -24.81 -20.81 2.75
C PRO A 66 -23.64 -20.12 3.46
N GLY A 67 -23.21 -18.98 2.94
CA GLY A 67 -22.29 -18.11 3.66
C GLY A 67 -22.92 -17.71 4.99
N VAL A 68 -22.13 -17.68 6.06
CA VAL A 68 -22.64 -17.20 7.33
C VAL A 68 -22.80 -15.69 7.19
N LYS A 69 -24.06 -15.21 7.17
CA LYS A 69 -24.43 -13.80 6.91
C LYS A 69 -23.41 -12.81 7.45
N GLY A 70 -22.72 -12.12 6.54
CA GLY A 70 -21.79 -11.04 6.87
C GLY A 70 -20.48 -11.46 7.52
N ARG A 71 -20.20 -12.75 7.76
CA ARG A 71 -18.99 -13.20 8.47
C ARG A 71 -17.84 -13.62 7.56
N GLU A 72 -18.16 -14.42 6.54
CA GLU A 72 -17.15 -15.01 5.65
C GLU A 72 -17.75 -15.24 4.26
N ARG A 73 -16.93 -15.07 3.22
CA ARG A 73 -17.33 -15.35 1.83
C ARG A 73 -17.03 -16.81 1.50
N VAL A 74 -17.97 -17.49 0.87
CA VAL A 74 -17.73 -18.84 0.38
C VAL A 74 -16.92 -18.77 -0.93
N LEU A 75 -15.66 -19.21 -0.86
CA LEU A 75 -14.73 -19.17 -1.98
C LEU A 75 -14.45 -20.58 -2.49
N VAL A 76 -14.92 -20.89 -3.70
CA VAL A 76 -14.68 -22.16 -4.39
C VAL A 76 -13.79 -21.89 -5.60
N VAL A 77 -12.67 -22.60 -5.72
CA VAL A 77 -11.72 -22.38 -6.83
C VAL A 77 -12.44 -22.59 -8.16
N GLY A 78 -12.34 -21.61 -9.06
CA GLY A 78 -13.04 -21.60 -10.34
C GLY A 78 -14.39 -20.88 -10.33
N HIS A 79 -14.90 -20.49 -9.16
CA HIS A 79 -16.10 -19.67 -9.06
C HIS A 79 -15.86 -18.31 -9.72
N ARG A 80 -16.68 -17.98 -10.73
CA ARG A 80 -16.59 -16.76 -11.52
C ARG A 80 -17.83 -15.90 -11.34
N LEU A 81 -17.59 -14.66 -10.92
CA LEU A 81 -18.58 -13.61 -10.72
C LEU A 81 -18.48 -12.62 -11.88
N ARG A 82 -19.61 -12.32 -12.53
CA ARG A 82 -19.68 -11.43 -13.70
C ARG A 82 -20.54 -10.23 -13.36
N TYR A 83 -20.02 -9.04 -13.63
CA TYR A 83 -20.65 -7.78 -13.27
C TYR A 83 -20.72 -6.84 -14.46
N THR A 84 -21.77 -6.03 -14.52
CA THR A 84 -21.75 -4.74 -15.22
C THR A 84 -21.33 -3.66 -14.23
N PHE A 85 -20.54 -2.68 -14.67
CA PHE A 85 -20.18 -1.53 -13.86
C PHE A 85 -20.41 -0.21 -14.59
N ASP A 86 -20.69 0.83 -13.82
CA ASP A 86 -20.68 2.24 -14.21
C ASP A 86 -19.90 3.02 -13.13
N LEU A 87 -18.94 3.82 -13.56
CA LEU A 87 -18.05 4.59 -12.70
C LEU A 87 -17.92 6.01 -13.25
N ASP A 88 -18.41 6.99 -12.50
CA ASP A 88 -18.37 8.41 -12.84
C ASP A 88 -17.41 9.14 -11.89
N LEU A 89 -16.46 9.90 -12.43
CA LEU A 89 -15.50 10.67 -11.66
C LEU A 89 -15.50 12.13 -12.09
N ARG A 90 -15.72 13.05 -11.15
CA ARG A 90 -15.70 14.49 -11.38
C ARG A 90 -14.70 15.14 -10.44
N THR A 91 -13.71 15.81 -11.00
CA THR A 91 -12.70 16.56 -10.24
C THR A 91 -12.85 18.04 -10.51
N HIS A 92 -12.96 18.83 -9.45
CA HIS A 92 -12.91 20.28 -9.48
C HIS A 92 -11.66 20.75 -8.73
N THR A 93 -10.84 21.57 -9.37
CA THR A 93 -9.66 22.17 -8.75
C THR A 93 -9.81 23.68 -8.75
N ASP A 94 -9.81 24.28 -7.57
CA ASP A 94 -9.74 25.73 -7.37
C ASP A 94 -8.28 26.12 -7.14
N LEU A 95 -7.70 26.81 -8.12
CA LEU A 95 -6.33 27.30 -8.07
C LEU A 95 -6.26 28.62 -7.29
N SER A 96 -5.11 28.90 -6.66
CA SER A 96 -4.88 30.09 -5.81
C SER A 96 -5.10 31.44 -6.51
N ALA A 97 -5.25 31.46 -7.85
CA ALA A 97 -5.51 32.64 -8.67
C ALA A 97 -6.99 32.80 -9.10
N GLY A 98 -7.92 32.04 -8.50
CA GLY A 98 -9.35 32.08 -8.83
C GLY A 98 -9.74 31.35 -10.12
N ALA A 99 -8.78 30.72 -10.80
CA ALA A 99 -9.05 29.83 -11.93
C ALA A 99 -9.59 28.48 -11.41
N ARG A 100 -10.66 28.00 -12.05
CA ARG A 100 -11.29 26.72 -11.76
C ARG A 100 -11.10 25.78 -12.94
N GLU A 101 -10.61 24.58 -12.66
CA GLU A 101 -10.48 23.50 -13.64
C GLU A 101 -11.44 22.37 -13.27
N SER A 102 -12.14 21.83 -14.26
CA SER A 102 -13.00 20.67 -14.11
C SER A 102 -12.62 19.57 -15.09
N LEU A 103 -12.52 18.36 -14.57
CA LEU A 103 -12.30 17.14 -15.33
C LEU A 103 -13.40 16.15 -14.97
N HIS A 104 -14.10 15.64 -15.97
CA HIS A 104 -15.04 14.55 -15.83
C HIS A 104 -14.55 13.34 -16.62
N THR A 105 -14.63 12.18 -16.00
CA THR A 105 -14.32 10.91 -16.65
C THR A 105 -15.32 9.85 -16.24
N GLY A 106 -15.98 9.24 -17.23
CA GLY A 106 -16.96 8.17 -17.04
C GLY A 106 -16.48 6.87 -17.68
N TRP A 107 -16.70 5.74 -17.01
CA TRP A 107 -16.39 4.40 -17.52
C TRP A 107 -17.57 3.48 -17.29
N SER A 108 -17.88 2.63 -18.27
CA SER A 108 -18.76 1.48 -18.05
C SER A 108 -18.30 0.25 -18.81
N GLY A 109 -18.74 -0.92 -18.36
CA GLY A 109 -18.34 -2.18 -19.00
C GLY A 109 -18.66 -3.42 -18.18
N LEU A 110 -17.93 -4.49 -18.48
CA LEU A 110 -18.00 -5.77 -17.79
C LEU A 110 -16.76 -5.99 -16.92
N LEU A 111 -16.98 -6.53 -15.73
CA LEU A 111 -15.94 -7.00 -14.82
C LEU A 111 -16.21 -8.47 -14.50
N GLU A 112 -15.23 -9.34 -14.75
CA GLU A 112 -15.26 -10.73 -14.32
C GLU A 112 -14.17 -10.99 -13.29
N LEU A 113 -14.54 -11.63 -12.17
CA LEU A 113 -13.62 -12.06 -11.12
C LEU A 113 -13.73 -13.58 -10.97
N THR A 114 -12.62 -14.29 -11.17
CA THR A 114 -12.56 -15.76 -11.01
C THR A 114 -11.61 -16.12 -9.88
N TYR A 115 -12.10 -16.81 -8.85
CA TYR A 115 -11.26 -17.21 -7.71
C TYR A 115 -10.27 -18.31 -8.12
N LEU A 116 -8.98 -18.10 -7.85
CA LEU A 116 -7.90 -19.00 -8.27
C LEU A 116 -7.39 -19.90 -7.13
N GLY A 117 -7.52 -19.44 -5.89
CA GLY A 117 -6.97 -20.09 -4.70
C GLY A 117 -6.38 -19.09 -3.72
N ALA A 118 -5.59 -19.59 -2.76
CA ALA A 118 -4.98 -18.77 -1.74
C ALA A 118 -3.48 -18.98 -1.64
N GLU A 119 -2.76 -17.92 -1.27
CA GLU A 119 -1.34 -17.93 -0.97
C GLU A 119 -1.07 -16.98 0.20
N GLY A 120 -0.57 -17.52 1.31
CA GLY A 120 -0.53 -16.80 2.57
C GLY A 120 -1.91 -16.27 2.97
N GLU A 121 -1.99 -14.99 3.32
CA GLU A 121 -3.24 -14.31 3.68
C GLU A 121 -4.05 -13.86 2.46
N GLN A 122 -3.51 -13.97 1.24
CA GLN A 122 -4.18 -13.51 0.03
C GLN A 122 -5.05 -14.61 -0.59
N ARG A 123 -6.31 -14.24 -0.85
CA ARG A 123 -7.26 -14.91 -1.74
C ARG A 123 -7.12 -14.26 -3.12
N LEU A 124 -6.63 -15.02 -4.09
CA LEU A 124 -6.26 -14.52 -5.42
C LEU A 124 -7.38 -14.74 -6.43
N PHE A 125 -7.64 -13.71 -7.23
CA PHE A 125 -8.64 -13.71 -8.29
C PHE A 125 -8.00 -13.31 -9.62
N SER A 126 -8.36 -13.99 -10.71
CA SER A 126 -8.16 -13.45 -12.05
C SER A 126 -9.24 -12.40 -12.30
N CYS A 127 -8.83 -11.24 -12.80
CA CYS A 127 -9.70 -10.12 -13.14
C CYS A 127 -9.67 -9.90 -14.66
N HIS A 128 -10.84 -9.94 -15.28
CA HIS A 128 -11.01 -9.58 -16.69
C HIS A 128 -11.95 -8.39 -16.80
N LEU A 129 -11.47 -7.28 -17.36
CA LEU A 129 -12.23 -6.04 -17.49
C LEU A 129 -12.44 -5.73 -18.97
N VAL A 130 -13.68 -5.52 -19.38
CA VAL A 130 -14.02 -5.16 -20.76
C VAL A 130 -14.76 -3.82 -20.73
N PRO A 131 -14.04 -2.68 -20.87
CA PRO A 131 -14.70 -1.39 -20.95
C PRO A 131 -15.49 -1.28 -22.25
N THR A 132 -16.74 -0.85 -22.15
CA THR A 132 -17.65 -0.63 -23.29
C THR A 132 -17.90 0.84 -23.57
N ARG A 133 -17.61 1.72 -22.60
CA ARG A 133 -17.76 3.17 -22.73
C ARG A 133 -16.65 3.90 -21.97
N LEU A 134 -16.19 5.00 -22.56
CA LEU A 134 -15.27 5.95 -21.95
C LEU A 134 -15.70 7.36 -22.34
N ASP A 135 -16.09 8.16 -21.36
CA ASP A 135 -16.38 9.57 -21.54
C ASP A 135 -15.27 10.39 -20.88
N VAL A 136 -14.73 11.39 -21.58
CA VAL A 136 -13.73 12.31 -21.04
C VAL A 136 -14.09 13.74 -21.44
N GLU A 137 -14.37 14.56 -20.44
CA GLU A 137 -14.67 15.98 -20.62
C GLU A 137 -13.67 16.81 -19.79
N ALA A 138 -12.83 17.59 -20.48
CA ALA A 138 -11.87 18.50 -19.86
C ALA A 138 -12.19 19.94 -20.31
N GLY A 139 -12.81 20.72 -19.43
CA GLY A 139 -13.37 22.02 -19.81
C GLY A 139 -14.56 21.89 -20.77
N GLU A 140 -14.67 22.78 -21.77
CA GLU A 140 -15.81 22.85 -22.69
C GLU A 140 -15.70 21.94 -23.93
N THR A 141 -14.60 21.19 -24.08
CA THR A 141 -14.35 20.40 -25.29
C THR A 141 -14.32 18.90 -24.98
N PRO A 142 -15.24 18.09 -25.54
CA PRO A 142 -15.17 16.64 -25.44
C PRO A 142 -13.92 16.12 -26.17
N LEU A 143 -13.21 15.17 -25.56
CA LEU A 143 -12.10 14.48 -26.22
C LEU A 143 -12.61 13.25 -27.00
N PRO A 144 -11.97 12.85 -28.12
CA PRO A 144 -12.43 11.72 -28.93
C PRO A 144 -12.31 10.38 -28.17
N GLY A 145 -13.43 9.90 -27.61
CA GLY A 145 -13.51 8.73 -26.73
C GLY A 145 -13.22 7.38 -27.40
N ASP A 146 -13.57 7.19 -28.67
CA ASP A 146 -13.49 5.87 -29.32
C ASP A 146 -12.08 5.32 -29.49
N ALA A 147 -11.12 6.18 -29.84
CA ALA A 147 -9.73 5.76 -30.00
C ALA A 147 -9.09 5.45 -28.63
N ALA A 148 -9.42 6.23 -27.62
CA ALA A 148 -8.98 6.00 -26.25
C ALA A 148 -9.61 4.72 -25.66
N LEU A 149 -10.89 4.47 -25.93
CA LEU A 149 -11.58 3.25 -25.54
C LEU A 149 -10.93 2.01 -26.16
N ARG A 150 -10.64 2.03 -27.47
CA ARG A 150 -9.93 0.91 -28.13
C ARG A 150 -8.53 0.69 -27.55
N ALA A 151 -7.78 1.76 -27.31
CA ALA A 151 -6.46 1.64 -26.69
C ALA A 151 -6.55 1.03 -25.28
N LEU A 152 -7.56 1.42 -24.51
CA LEU A 152 -7.83 0.89 -23.18
C LEU A 152 -8.26 -0.58 -23.22
N GLN A 153 -9.08 -0.99 -24.18
CA GLN A 153 -9.48 -2.39 -24.37
C GLN A 153 -8.27 -3.30 -24.63
N VAL A 154 -7.32 -2.87 -25.47
CA VAL A 154 -6.07 -3.61 -25.72
C VAL A 154 -5.24 -3.77 -24.44
N MET A 155 -5.27 -2.80 -23.52
CA MET A 155 -4.58 -2.93 -22.23
C MET A 155 -5.19 -4.02 -21.33
N PHE A 156 -6.48 -4.34 -21.49
CA PHE A 156 -7.18 -5.36 -20.69
C PHE A 156 -7.30 -6.73 -21.35
N GLU A 157 -6.73 -6.91 -22.55
CA GLU A 157 -6.40 -8.24 -23.08
C GLU A 157 -5.30 -8.93 -22.25
N ARG A 158 -4.54 -8.13 -21.48
CA ARG A 158 -3.47 -8.59 -20.59
C ARG A 158 -4.03 -9.05 -19.24
N PRO A 159 -3.38 -10.01 -18.57
CA PRO A 159 -3.87 -10.52 -17.30
C PRO A 159 -3.79 -9.45 -16.20
N VAL A 160 -4.83 -9.41 -15.38
CA VAL A 160 -4.88 -8.65 -14.13
C VAL A 160 -5.27 -9.63 -13.03
N TYR A 161 -4.60 -9.56 -11.89
CA TYR A 161 -4.94 -10.35 -10.72
C TYR A 161 -5.24 -9.46 -9.53
N VAL A 162 -6.15 -9.90 -8.66
CA VAL A 162 -6.57 -9.17 -7.47
C VAL A 162 -6.36 -10.06 -6.24
N GLY A 163 -5.65 -9.55 -5.25
CA GLY A 163 -5.46 -10.19 -3.94
C GLY A 163 -6.38 -9.55 -2.90
N GLN A 164 -7.19 -10.38 -2.23
CA GLN A 164 -8.07 -9.96 -1.12
C GLN A 164 -7.76 -10.78 0.15
N ASP A 165 -8.03 -10.25 1.34
CA ASP A 165 -8.04 -11.07 2.55
C ASP A 165 -9.32 -11.93 2.61
N VAL A 166 -9.43 -12.79 3.65
CA VAL A 166 -10.59 -13.67 3.86
C VAL A 166 -11.92 -12.92 4.05
N ARG A 167 -11.87 -11.65 4.45
CA ARG A 167 -13.04 -10.78 4.65
C ARG A 167 -13.42 -10.02 3.39
N GLY A 168 -12.57 -10.06 2.36
CA GLY A 168 -12.76 -9.34 1.10
C GLY A 168 -12.14 -7.95 1.04
N ARG A 169 -11.27 -7.59 2.00
CA ARG A 169 -10.45 -6.37 1.93
C ARG A 169 -9.40 -6.56 0.84
N LEU A 170 -9.29 -5.63 -0.11
CA LEU A 170 -8.22 -5.64 -1.09
C LEU A 170 -6.88 -5.42 -0.41
N MET A 171 -5.94 -6.29 -0.78
CA MET A 171 -4.54 -6.21 -0.38
C MET A 171 -3.68 -5.70 -1.52
N ALA A 172 -3.96 -6.14 -2.75
CA ALA A 172 -3.14 -5.84 -3.92
C ALA A 172 -3.89 -6.00 -5.25
N VAL A 173 -3.36 -5.36 -6.27
CA VAL A 173 -3.66 -5.62 -7.68
C VAL A 173 -2.35 -5.87 -8.43
N HIS A 174 -2.31 -6.94 -9.21
CA HIS A 174 -1.15 -7.33 -10.00
C HIS A 174 -1.45 -7.08 -11.47
N PHE A 175 -0.61 -6.27 -12.10
CA PHE A 175 -0.77 -5.82 -13.47
C PHE A 175 0.37 -6.37 -14.33
N ASP A 176 0.10 -6.66 -15.60
CA ASP A 176 1.18 -6.83 -16.57
C ASP A 176 2.00 -5.53 -16.66
N ALA A 177 3.32 -5.63 -16.63
CA ALA A 177 4.20 -4.44 -16.59
C ALA A 177 3.99 -3.48 -17.78
N ALA A 178 3.45 -3.96 -18.90
CA ALA A 178 3.15 -3.13 -20.07
C ALA A 178 1.79 -2.43 -20.01
N GLN A 179 0.92 -2.74 -19.04
CA GLN A 179 -0.30 -1.95 -18.83
C GLN A 179 0.07 -0.52 -18.45
N ASP A 180 -0.66 0.46 -18.97
CA ASP A 180 -0.36 1.87 -18.68
C ASP A 180 -0.94 2.35 -17.35
N ALA A 181 -0.57 3.56 -16.94
CA ALA A 181 -1.04 4.15 -15.68
C ALA A 181 -2.56 4.38 -15.65
N THR A 182 -3.19 4.63 -16.81
CA THR A 182 -4.63 4.89 -16.93
C THR A 182 -5.42 3.62 -16.67
N ALA A 183 -5.05 2.50 -17.30
CA ALA A 183 -5.65 1.20 -17.10
C ALA A 183 -5.52 0.74 -15.64
N ARG A 184 -4.32 0.89 -15.05
CA ARG A 184 -4.08 0.57 -13.63
C ARG A 184 -4.94 1.43 -12.70
N ARG A 185 -5.06 2.73 -12.98
CA ARG A 185 -5.89 3.65 -12.18
C ARG A 185 -7.36 3.27 -12.23
N LEU A 186 -7.90 2.92 -13.40
CA LEU A 186 -9.30 2.50 -13.55
C LEU A 186 -9.60 1.28 -12.68
N VAL A 187 -8.79 0.21 -12.79
CA VAL A 187 -9.00 -1.01 -12.01
C VAL A 187 -8.93 -0.73 -10.51
N ARG A 188 -7.90 0.00 -10.05
CA ARG A 188 -7.77 0.32 -8.62
C ARG A 188 -8.92 1.17 -8.10
N LEU A 189 -9.39 2.16 -8.87
CA LEU A 189 -10.53 2.99 -8.49
C LEU A 189 -11.83 2.17 -8.44
N LEU A 190 -12.12 1.38 -9.47
CA LEU A 190 -13.31 0.53 -9.52
C LEU A 190 -13.35 -0.44 -8.34
N LEU A 191 -12.24 -1.12 -8.05
CA LEU A 191 -12.16 -2.07 -6.95
C LEU A 191 -12.23 -1.37 -5.57
N ALA A 192 -11.55 -0.23 -5.39
CA ALA A 192 -11.62 0.54 -4.14
C ALA A 192 -13.03 1.06 -3.86
N SER A 193 -13.74 1.51 -4.89
CA SER A 193 -15.11 2.02 -4.79
C SER A 193 -16.14 0.90 -4.63
N THR A 194 -15.83 -0.36 -4.96
CA THR A 194 -16.79 -1.49 -4.85
C THR A 194 -16.42 -2.52 -3.77
N GLN A 195 -15.38 -2.26 -2.98
CA GLN A 195 -14.94 -3.16 -1.93
C GLN A 195 -15.96 -3.28 -0.77
N PHE A 196 -16.26 -4.52 -0.40
CA PHE A 196 -17.04 -4.89 0.77
C PHE A 196 -16.18 -5.72 1.74
N VAL A 197 -16.03 -5.29 3.00
CA VAL A 197 -15.28 -6.05 4.01
C VAL A 197 -16.25 -6.63 5.03
N ALA A 198 -16.35 -7.96 5.04
CA ALA A 198 -17.25 -8.72 5.89
C ALA A 198 -16.76 -8.77 7.35
N GLU A 199 -17.68 -8.58 8.30
CA GLU A 199 -17.44 -8.77 9.72
C GLU A 199 -18.74 -9.06 10.49
N ASP A 200 -18.59 -9.60 11.68
CA ASP A 200 -19.69 -10.01 12.55
C ASP A 200 -20.56 -8.84 13.02
N GLY A 201 -21.88 -9.05 12.94
CA GLY A 201 -22.88 -8.21 13.59
C GLY A 201 -23.65 -7.26 12.66
N PRO A 202 -24.64 -6.55 13.20
CA PRO A 202 -25.49 -5.63 12.42
C PRO A 202 -24.81 -4.30 12.12
N ARG A 203 -23.68 -4.01 12.76
CA ARG A 203 -22.88 -2.80 12.55
C ARG A 203 -21.45 -3.06 12.97
N TRP A 204 -20.51 -2.71 12.10
CA TRP A 204 -19.08 -2.82 12.37
C TRP A 204 -18.32 -1.67 11.71
N SER A 205 -17.07 -1.50 12.14
CA SER A 205 -16.15 -0.51 11.60
C SER A 205 -14.84 -1.21 11.27
N THR A 206 -14.26 -0.92 10.10
CA THR A 206 -13.04 -1.57 9.64
C THR A 206 -12.12 -0.57 8.92
N GLU A 207 -10.83 -0.90 8.89
CA GLU A 207 -9.85 -0.20 8.08
C GLU A 207 -9.82 -0.76 6.65
N GLU A 208 -9.83 0.12 5.66
CA GLU A 208 -9.80 -0.22 4.24
C GLU A 208 -8.81 0.67 3.48
N PRO A 209 -8.05 0.12 2.52
CA PRO A 209 -7.20 0.93 1.66
C PRO A 209 -8.00 1.47 0.46
N ASP A 210 -7.62 2.65 -0.01
CA ASP A 210 -8.05 3.20 -1.30
C ASP A 210 -6.88 3.86 -2.03
N SER A 211 -7.15 4.62 -3.10
CA SER A 211 -6.15 5.31 -3.90
C SER A 211 -5.40 6.46 -3.18
N ARG A 212 -5.81 6.83 -1.97
CA ARG A 212 -5.32 7.99 -1.20
C ARG A 212 -4.73 7.62 0.16
N GLY A 213 -5.06 6.44 0.67
CA GLY A 213 -4.55 5.95 1.94
C GLY A 213 -5.42 4.88 2.56
N ASP A 214 -5.26 4.70 3.87
CA ASP A 214 -6.13 3.83 4.65
C ASP A 214 -7.21 4.67 5.32
N LEU A 215 -8.45 4.23 5.20
CA LEU A 215 -9.62 4.90 5.74
C LEU A 215 -10.39 4.01 6.71
N GLU A 216 -11.16 4.65 7.57
CA GLU A 216 -12.15 4.02 8.42
C GLU A 216 -13.49 3.97 7.66
N ALA A 217 -14.00 2.76 7.43
CA ALA A 217 -15.32 2.51 6.89
C ALA A 217 -16.22 1.91 7.96
N VAL A 218 -17.50 2.30 7.94
CA VAL A 218 -18.53 1.79 8.85
C VAL A 218 -19.62 1.14 8.04
N TYR A 219 -19.92 -0.10 8.37
CA TYR A 219 -21.00 -0.85 7.76
C TYR A 219 -22.17 -0.96 8.73
N ARG A 220 -23.38 -0.92 8.19
CA ARG A 220 -24.62 -1.17 8.92
C ARG A 220 -25.50 -2.07 8.07
N ALA A 221 -26.04 -3.13 8.67
CA ALA A 221 -27.08 -3.93 8.05
C ALA A 221 -28.29 -3.03 7.71
N GLY A 222 -28.82 -3.21 6.50
CA GLY A 222 -30.00 -2.53 6.01
C GLY A 222 -31.29 -3.14 6.54
N GLY A 223 -32.43 -2.64 6.04
CA GLY A 223 -33.76 -3.09 6.45
C GLY A 223 -34.15 -4.48 5.93
N SER A 224 -33.39 -5.05 4.99
CA SER A 224 -33.64 -6.37 4.41
C SER A 224 -32.46 -7.31 4.64
N ALA A 225 -32.72 -8.62 4.53
CA ALA A 225 -31.64 -9.61 4.64
C ALA A 225 -30.58 -9.36 3.54
N ASN A 226 -29.31 -9.36 3.94
CA ASN A 226 -28.14 -9.19 3.07
C ASN A 226 -27.99 -7.82 2.40
N THR A 227 -28.69 -6.79 2.89
CA THR A 227 -28.38 -5.40 2.51
C THR A 227 -27.51 -4.73 3.55
N TYR A 228 -26.60 -3.87 3.10
CA TYR A 228 -25.66 -3.16 3.96
C TYR A 228 -25.38 -1.77 3.43
N VAL A 229 -25.27 -0.80 4.33
CA VAL A 229 -24.82 0.56 4.00
C VAL A 229 -23.41 0.74 4.54
N LYS A 230 -22.48 1.05 3.65
CA LYS A 230 -21.11 1.46 3.97
C LYS A 230 -21.05 2.97 4.01
N THR A 231 -20.46 3.53 5.04
CA THR A 231 -20.12 4.95 5.14
C THR A 231 -18.62 5.09 5.35
N LYS A 232 -17.94 5.80 4.46
CA LYS A 232 -16.52 6.12 4.64
C LYS A 232 -16.41 7.39 5.51
N ARG A 233 -15.71 7.30 6.64
CA ARG A 233 -15.71 8.37 7.66
C ARG A 233 -14.52 9.30 7.59
N ARG A 234 -13.31 8.74 7.51
CA ARG A 234 -12.06 9.50 7.54
C ARG A 234 -10.87 8.66 7.10
N TYR A 235 -9.78 9.33 6.76
CA TYR A 235 -8.48 8.69 6.61
C TYR A 235 -7.81 8.48 7.96
N LEU A 236 -7.31 7.27 8.18
CA LEU A 236 -6.41 6.92 9.28
C LEU A 236 -4.96 7.20 8.89
N ARG A 237 -4.62 6.98 7.62
CA ARG A 237 -3.31 7.26 7.01
C ARG A 237 -3.53 7.80 5.60
N SER A 238 -2.69 8.73 5.15
CA SER A 238 -2.72 9.24 3.77
C SER A 238 -1.30 9.44 3.23
N GLY A 239 -1.14 9.30 1.91
CA GLY A 239 0.10 9.67 1.23
C GLY A 239 0.32 11.19 1.14
N SER A 240 -0.67 12.00 1.50
CA SER A 240 -0.60 13.46 1.55
C SER A 240 -0.22 13.97 2.94
N ALA A 241 0.51 15.08 3.00
CA ALA A 241 0.81 15.79 4.26
C ALA A 241 -0.46 16.36 4.93
N VAL A 242 -1.52 16.60 4.16
CA VAL A 242 -2.83 17.04 4.65
C VAL A 242 -3.82 15.89 4.49
N LEU A 243 -4.49 15.52 5.59
CA LEU A 243 -5.54 14.50 5.57
C LEU A 243 -6.76 15.01 4.76
N PRO A 244 -7.22 14.25 3.75
CA PRO A 244 -8.41 14.62 3.02
C PRO A 244 -9.67 14.56 3.89
N ARG A 245 -10.64 15.43 3.61
CA ARG A 245 -12.01 15.30 4.13
C ARG A 245 -12.79 14.36 3.23
N LEU A 246 -13.55 13.46 3.85
CA LEU A 246 -14.23 12.37 3.16
C LEU A 246 -15.70 12.32 3.58
N GLN A 247 -16.58 12.21 2.60
CA GLN A 247 -17.98 11.92 2.80
C GLN A 247 -18.44 10.98 1.70
N GLY A 248 -18.89 9.78 2.05
CA GLY A 248 -19.40 8.86 1.06
C GLY A 248 -20.28 7.78 1.66
N HIS A 249 -21.27 7.35 0.90
CA HIS A 249 -22.14 6.23 1.25
C HIS A 249 -22.26 5.29 0.06
N LEU A 250 -22.30 3.99 0.36
CA LEU A 250 -22.51 2.94 -0.63
C LEU A 250 -23.48 1.91 -0.07
N ASP A 251 -24.47 1.56 -0.87
CA ASP A 251 -25.44 0.53 -0.59
C ASP A 251 -24.97 -0.76 -1.27
N PHE A 252 -24.96 -1.84 -0.50
CA PHE A 252 -24.59 -3.17 -0.94
C PHE A 252 -25.76 -4.12 -0.78
N THR A 253 -25.94 -5.00 -1.77
CA THR A 253 -26.74 -6.22 -1.64
C THR A 253 -25.82 -7.41 -1.85
N LEU A 254 -25.88 -8.41 -0.97
CA LEU A 254 -25.07 -9.63 -1.08
C LEU A 254 -25.92 -10.84 -1.46
N PHE A 255 -25.29 -11.80 -2.13
CA PHE A 255 -25.78 -13.16 -2.25
C PHE A 255 -25.73 -13.88 -0.88
N ALA A 256 -26.39 -15.04 -0.79
CA ALA A 256 -26.39 -15.85 0.44
C ALA A 256 -25.00 -16.40 0.80
N ASP A 257 -24.09 -16.50 -0.16
CA ASP A 257 -22.69 -16.93 -0.01
C ASP A 257 -21.74 -15.79 0.40
N GLY A 258 -22.27 -14.57 0.60
CA GLY A 258 -21.51 -13.39 1.01
C GLY A 258 -20.87 -12.60 -0.13
N HIS A 259 -21.03 -13.01 -1.39
CA HIS A 259 -20.53 -12.25 -2.54
C HIS A 259 -21.39 -11.02 -2.82
N VAL A 260 -20.76 -9.96 -3.34
CA VAL A 260 -21.49 -8.76 -3.75
C VAL A 260 -22.38 -9.11 -4.93
N LYS A 261 -23.68 -8.90 -4.77
CA LYS A 261 -24.67 -8.95 -5.85
C LYS A 261 -24.82 -7.59 -6.50
N GLU A 262 -24.87 -6.54 -5.69
CA GLU A 262 -25.02 -5.17 -6.16
C GLU A 262 -24.27 -4.21 -5.22
N ALA A 263 -23.66 -3.16 -5.78
CA ALA A 263 -23.10 -2.05 -5.04
C ALA A 263 -23.40 -0.74 -5.77
N THR A 264 -24.02 0.23 -5.10
CA THR A 264 -24.30 1.55 -5.68
C THR A 264 -23.98 2.64 -4.67
N GLY A 265 -23.52 3.81 -5.13
CA GLY A 265 -23.29 4.90 -4.20
C GLY A 265 -22.45 6.04 -4.77
N SER A 266 -22.08 6.95 -3.86
CA SER A 266 -21.25 8.10 -4.18
C SER A 266 -20.36 8.50 -3.02
N GLU A 267 -19.23 9.09 -3.37
CA GLU A 267 -18.31 9.68 -2.41
C GLU A 267 -17.74 11.00 -2.92
N VAL A 268 -17.42 11.86 -1.97
CA VAL A 268 -16.78 13.15 -2.18
C VAL A 268 -15.54 13.20 -1.30
N VAL A 269 -14.40 13.49 -1.93
CA VAL A 269 -13.13 13.74 -1.25
C VAL A 269 -12.71 15.17 -1.50
N GLU A 270 -12.39 15.89 -0.43
CA GLU A 270 -11.83 17.24 -0.51
C GLU A 270 -10.41 17.27 0.06
N LEU A 271 -9.49 17.91 -0.66
CA LEU A 271 -8.10 18.12 -0.26
C LEU A 271 -7.73 19.59 -0.42
N GLY A 272 -6.90 20.11 0.49
CA GLY A 272 -6.39 21.48 0.44
C GLY A 272 -7.43 22.54 0.86
N GLY A 273 -7.18 23.80 0.50
CA GLY A 273 -8.04 24.93 0.89
C GLY A 273 -7.66 25.55 2.25
N GLY A 274 -8.58 26.36 2.80
CA GLY A 274 -8.39 27.33 3.90
C GLY A 274 -7.28 27.01 4.90
N GLY A 275 -6.22 27.83 4.91
CA GLY A 275 -5.10 27.75 5.85
C GLY A 275 -3.92 26.88 5.43
N THR A 276 -4.06 26.01 4.42
CA THR A 276 -2.98 25.07 4.00
C THR A 276 -2.05 25.62 2.91
N GLY A 277 -2.45 26.69 2.22
CA GLY A 277 -1.71 27.22 1.06
C GLY A 277 -1.75 26.35 -0.20
N LEU A 278 -2.44 25.19 -0.17
CA LEU A 278 -2.59 24.28 -1.30
C LEU A 278 -3.90 24.55 -2.08
N PRO A 279 -3.93 24.28 -3.40
CA PRO A 279 -5.18 24.30 -4.19
C PRO A 279 -6.27 23.45 -3.55
N ARG A 280 -7.52 23.91 -3.62
CA ARG A 280 -8.65 23.11 -3.14
C ARG A 280 -9.06 22.16 -4.26
N ILE A 281 -8.99 20.87 -4.00
CA ILE A 281 -9.40 19.81 -4.92
C ILE A 281 -10.62 19.15 -4.31
N ARG A 282 -11.72 19.08 -5.08
CA ARG A 282 -12.93 18.32 -4.75
C ARG A 282 -13.14 17.27 -5.82
N GLU A 283 -13.10 16.01 -5.41
CA GLU A 283 -13.35 14.86 -6.27
C GLU A 283 -14.65 14.19 -5.85
N GLU A 284 -15.58 13.99 -6.78
CA GLU A 284 -16.81 13.21 -6.61
C GLU A 284 -16.70 11.94 -7.44
N THR A 285 -16.89 10.79 -6.81
CA THR A 285 -16.96 9.48 -7.46
C THR A 285 -18.36 8.91 -7.29
N ARG A 286 -18.99 8.43 -8.35
CA ARG A 286 -20.23 7.64 -8.31
C ARG A 286 -19.97 6.29 -8.92
N VAL A 287 -20.56 5.26 -8.33
CA VAL A 287 -20.36 3.89 -8.78
C VAL A 287 -21.66 3.12 -8.75
N ALA A 288 -21.85 2.26 -9.75
CA ALA A 288 -22.83 1.20 -9.77
C ALA A 288 -22.17 -0.09 -10.25
N LEU A 289 -22.40 -1.18 -9.56
CA LEU A 289 -21.92 -2.52 -9.88
C LEU A 289 -23.07 -3.50 -9.69
N THR A 290 -23.39 -4.28 -10.71
CA THR A 290 -24.51 -5.24 -10.66
C THR A 290 -24.05 -6.58 -11.20
N ASN A 291 -24.25 -7.65 -10.41
CA ASN A 291 -23.95 -9.00 -10.86
C ASN A 291 -24.94 -9.41 -11.96
N VAL A 292 -24.41 -9.90 -13.07
CA VAL A 292 -25.16 -10.38 -14.24
C VAL A 292 -25.02 -11.88 -14.45
N GLY A 293 -24.21 -12.55 -13.62
CA GLY A 293 -24.02 -13.99 -13.71
C GLY A 293 -23.03 -14.52 -12.68
N VAL A 294 -23.25 -15.78 -12.33
CA VAL A 294 -22.39 -16.60 -11.50
C VAL A 294 -22.24 -17.94 -12.20
N ASP A 295 -21.01 -18.34 -12.50
CA ASP A 295 -20.72 -19.63 -13.11
C ASP A 295 -19.39 -20.22 -12.61
N TYR A 296 -19.04 -21.39 -13.12
CA TYR A 296 -17.83 -22.12 -12.75
C TYR A 296 -16.91 -22.29 -13.96
N ARG A 297 -15.62 -22.04 -13.78
CA ARG A 297 -14.57 -22.25 -14.78
C ARG A 297 -13.38 -22.94 -14.15
N LEU A 298 -12.95 -24.07 -14.71
CA LEU A 298 -11.74 -24.76 -14.27
C LEU A 298 -10.56 -23.77 -14.19
N SER A 299 -10.06 -23.54 -12.98
CA SER A 299 -9.05 -22.52 -12.68
C SER A 299 -8.05 -23.04 -11.65
N SER A 300 -6.87 -22.43 -11.61
CA SER A 300 -5.83 -22.72 -10.60
C SER A 300 -4.91 -21.52 -10.42
N LEU A 301 -4.04 -21.57 -9.41
CA LEU A 301 -2.99 -20.56 -9.19
C LEU A 301 -1.87 -20.60 -10.23
N ARG A 302 -1.70 -21.70 -10.97
CA ARG A 302 -0.55 -21.90 -11.88
C ARG A 302 -0.33 -20.78 -12.90
N PRO A 303 -1.36 -20.20 -13.56
CA PRO A 303 -1.15 -19.09 -14.50
C PRO A 303 -0.59 -17.82 -13.82
N PHE A 304 -1.03 -17.55 -12.59
CA PHE A 304 -0.50 -16.44 -11.79
C PHE A 304 0.96 -16.71 -11.41
N GLU A 305 1.26 -17.90 -10.89
CA GLU A 305 2.62 -18.30 -10.53
C GLU A 305 3.58 -18.21 -11.73
N ALA A 306 3.15 -18.67 -12.91
CA ALA A 306 3.95 -18.66 -14.13
C ALA A 306 4.25 -17.24 -14.65
N THR A 307 3.39 -16.27 -14.38
CA THR A 307 3.53 -14.88 -14.87
C THR A 307 4.02 -13.91 -13.79
N ARG A 308 4.04 -14.29 -12.52
CA ARG A 308 4.35 -13.42 -11.37
C ARG A 308 5.59 -12.55 -11.56
N ALA A 309 6.68 -13.13 -12.07
CA ALA A 309 7.96 -12.43 -12.26
C ALA A 309 7.87 -11.24 -13.26
N THR A 310 6.85 -11.22 -14.13
CA THR A 310 6.60 -10.13 -15.07
C THR A 310 5.49 -9.18 -14.62
N LEU A 311 4.82 -9.49 -13.50
CA LEU A 311 3.75 -8.67 -12.96
C LEU A 311 4.30 -7.56 -12.08
N ARG A 312 3.66 -6.41 -12.17
CA ARG A 312 3.80 -5.28 -11.26
C ARG A 312 2.69 -5.39 -10.21
N SER A 313 3.08 -5.64 -8.97
CA SER A 313 2.17 -5.68 -7.84
C SER A 313 2.05 -4.29 -7.22
N GLU A 314 0.82 -3.78 -7.09
CA GLU A 314 0.52 -2.47 -6.52
C GLU A 314 -0.52 -2.62 -5.39
N ARG A 315 -0.31 -1.93 -4.27
CA ARG A 315 -1.38 -1.66 -3.30
C ARG A 315 -2.31 -0.59 -3.88
N LEU A 316 -3.53 -0.52 -3.36
CA LEU A 316 -4.43 0.57 -3.75
C LEU A 316 -3.82 1.94 -3.45
N THR A 317 -3.09 2.06 -2.33
CA THR A 317 -2.44 3.29 -1.86
C THR A 317 -1.20 3.72 -2.64
N ASP A 318 -0.70 2.89 -3.57
CA ASP A 318 0.52 3.18 -4.31
C ASP A 318 0.28 4.24 -5.41
N SER A 319 1.19 5.18 -5.57
CA SER A 319 1.11 6.19 -6.63
C SER A 319 1.51 5.59 -7.98
N ALA A 320 0.64 5.63 -8.99
CA ALA A 320 0.96 5.09 -10.32
C ALA A 320 1.70 6.11 -11.21
N GLY A 321 2.86 5.70 -11.72
CA GLY A 321 3.09 5.64 -13.18
C GLY A 321 3.70 6.83 -13.93
N MET A 322 3.91 8.01 -13.34
CA MET A 322 4.60 9.10 -14.05
C MET A 322 6.15 9.02 -14.01
N GLU A 323 6.73 8.04 -13.32
CA GLU A 323 8.13 8.12 -12.91
C GLU A 323 9.14 7.48 -13.87
N GLU A 324 8.89 6.32 -14.48
CA GLU A 324 9.97 5.50 -15.06
C GLU A 324 10.65 6.10 -16.31
N ALA A 325 9.90 6.52 -17.33
CA ALA A 325 10.49 7.15 -18.54
C ALA A 325 11.10 8.53 -18.24
N SER A 326 10.55 9.25 -17.26
CA SER A 326 11.10 10.51 -16.76
C SER A 326 12.39 10.27 -15.96
N LEU A 327 12.49 9.14 -15.26
CA LEU A 327 13.61 8.80 -14.39
C LEU A 327 14.89 8.57 -15.18
N GLU A 328 14.86 7.84 -16.30
CA GLU A 328 16.07 7.63 -17.10
C GLU A 328 16.65 8.93 -17.65
N ALA A 329 15.80 9.77 -18.24
CA ALA A 329 16.21 11.07 -18.77
C ALA A 329 16.75 11.99 -17.66
N ARG A 330 16.06 12.00 -16.51
CA ARG A 330 16.48 12.72 -15.31
C ARG A 330 17.81 12.21 -14.77
N ASP A 331 18.00 10.89 -14.68
CA ASP A 331 19.23 10.30 -14.18
C ASP A 331 20.40 10.65 -15.10
N ARG A 332 20.22 10.65 -16.44
CA ARG A 332 21.27 11.05 -17.39
C ARG A 332 21.65 12.52 -17.15
N GLN A 333 20.64 13.35 -16.92
CA GLN A 333 20.82 14.77 -16.59
C GLN A 333 21.43 15.00 -15.21
N LEU A 334 21.22 14.11 -14.23
CA LEU A 334 21.81 14.22 -12.89
C LEU A 334 23.27 13.79 -12.88
N VAL A 335 23.61 12.70 -13.57
CA VAL A 335 24.97 12.16 -13.60
C VAL A 335 25.92 13.12 -14.32
N LYS A 336 25.56 13.61 -15.52
CA LYS A 336 26.39 14.51 -16.37
C LYS A 336 27.86 14.06 -16.50
N GLY A 337 28.10 12.75 -16.55
CA GLY A 337 29.45 12.17 -16.65
C GLY A 337 30.29 12.20 -15.37
N ALA A 338 29.72 12.56 -14.21
CA ALA A 338 30.43 12.49 -12.94
C ALA A 338 30.82 11.05 -12.58
N LYS A 339 31.99 10.89 -11.94
CA LYS A 339 32.47 9.60 -11.42
C LYS A 339 32.24 9.48 -9.92
N LEU A 340 32.37 8.26 -9.38
CA LEU A 340 32.19 8.00 -7.95
C LEU A 340 33.03 8.91 -7.05
N ASP A 341 34.31 9.11 -7.36
CA ASP A 341 35.20 9.97 -6.55
C ASP A 341 34.78 11.43 -6.54
N ASP A 342 34.19 11.92 -7.64
CA ASP A 342 33.73 13.31 -7.72
C ASP A 342 32.57 13.54 -6.74
N LEU A 343 31.63 12.58 -6.72
CA LEU A 343 30.45 12.64 -5.86
C LEU A 343 30.79 12.37 -4.39
N LEU A 344 31.71 11.43 -4.10
CA LEU A 344 32.19 11.21 -2.73
C LEU A 344 32.96 12.42 -2.19
N ARG A 345 33.73 13.14 -3.02
CA ARG A 345 34.37 14.40 -2.62
C ARG A 345 33.35 15.49 -2.33
N ALA A 346 32.30 15.63 -3.15
CA ALA A 346 31.22 16.59 -2.90
C ALA A 346 30.51 16.31 -1.57
N LEU A 347 30.19 15.03 -1.30
CA LEU A 347 29.59 14.59 -0.04
C LEU A 347 30.50 14.87 1.17
N ALA A 348 31.81 14.65 1.04
CA ALA A 348 32.78 14.92 2.09
C ALA A 348 32.89 16.42 2.42
N LYS A 349 32.76 17.30 1.42
CA LYS A 349 32.73 18.76 1.61
C LYS A 349 31.42 19.28 2.21
N ARG A 350 30.39 18.43 2.29
CA ARG A 350 29.03 18.78 2.76
C ARG A 350 28.37 19.89 1.92
N GLU A 351 28.79 20.02 0.67
CA GLU A 351 28.18 20.91 -0.32
C GLU A 351 26.97 20.21 -0.94
N ASP A 352 25.78 20.82 -0.82
CA ASP A 352 24.53 20.35 -1.45
C ASP A 352 24.33 18.82 -1.33
N LEU A 353 24.35 18.34 -0.07
CA LEU A 353 24.36 16.91 0.28
C LEU A 353 23.23 16.12 -0.40
N ASP A 354 22.04 16.72 -0.52
CA ASP A 354 20.88 16.05 -1.09
C ASP A 354 21.03 15.89 -2.60
N THR A 355 21.52 16.90 -3.31
CA THR A 355 21.86 16.77 -4.73
C THR A 355 22.97 15.76 -4.95
N ALA A 356 24.03 15.77 -4.14
CA ALA A 356 25.13 14.82 -4.28
C ALA A 356 24.67 13.37 -4.06
N ARG A 357 23.78 13.12 -3.07
CA ARG A 357 23.14 11.82 -2.85
C ARG A 357 22.29 11.39 -4.05
N LEU A 358 21.43 12.26 -4.56
CA LEU A 358 20.60 11.97 -5.73
C LEU A 358 21.43 11.62 -6.96
N ARG A 359 22.54 12.33 -7.18
CA ARG A 359 23.48 12.06 -8.28
C ARG A 359 24.20 10.73 -8.10
N LEU A 360 24.56 10.36 -6.87
CA LEU A 360 25.21 9.08 -6.58
C LEU A 360 24.24 7.91 -6.83
N THR A 361 22.98 8.03 -6.41
CA THR A 361 21.94 7.06 -6.71
C THR A 361 21.73 6.92 -8.23
N ALA A 362 21.64 8.02 -8.96
CA ALA A 362 21.52 8.01 -10.42
C ALA A 362 22.74 7.37 -11.09
N LEU A 363 23.96 7.61 -10.59
CA LEU A 363 25.18 6.99 -11.10
C LEU A 363 25.12 5.46 -10.98
N PHE A 364 24.68 4.94 -9.84
CA PHE A 364 24.57 3.50 -9.62
C PHE A 364 23.46 2.83 -10.43
N ARG A 365 22.37 3.54 -10.78
CA ARG A 365 21.37 3.01 -11.73
C ARG A 365 21.91 2.89 -13.15
N GLN A 366 22.83 3.77 -13.55
CA GLN A 366 23.30 3.86 -14.93
C GLN A 366 24.61 3.14 -15.22
N ASN A 367 25.47 2.93 -14.22
CA ASN A 367 26.83 2.47 -14.46
C ASN A 367 27.22 1.34 -13.52
N LEU A 368 27.15 0.11 -14.05
CA LEU A 368 27.54 -1.11 -13.34
C LEU A 368 29.01 -1.10 -12.87
N ALA A 369 29.92 -0.52 -13.66
CA ALA A 369 31.34 -0.46 -13.28
C ALA A 369 31.58 0.39 -12.02
N GLU A 370 30.79 1.44 -11.81
CA GLU A 370 30.88 2.27 -10.61
C GLU A 370 30.26 1.57 -9.39
N VAL A 371 29.27 0.69 -9.58
CA VAL A 371 28.75 -0.20 -8.54
C VAL A 371 29.83 -1.17 -8.07
N ASP A 372 30.49 -1.87 -9.00
CA ASP A 372 31.57 -2.81 -8.67
C ASP A 372 32.73 -2.11 -7.95
N ARG A 373 33.06 -0.91 -8.39
CA ARG A 373 34.10 -0.08 -7.78
C ARG A 373 33.76 0.35 -6.36
N ALA A 374 32.51 0.75 -6.11
CA ALA A 374 32.03 1.09 -4.75
C ALA A 374 32.14 -0.13 -3.81
N VAL A 375 31.73 -1.31 -4.27
CA VAL A 375 31.86 -2.56 -3.48
C VAL A 375 33.32 -2.90 -3.20
N ALA A 376 34.21 -2.72 -4.17
CA ALA A 376 35.64 -2.95 -3.97
C ALA A 376 36.24 -2.02 -2.89
N LEU A 377 35.88 -0.73 -2.91
CA LEU A 377 36.32 0.23 -1.88
C LEU A 377 35.83 -0.15 -0.48
N ILE A 378 34.59 -0.60 -0.36
CA ILE A 378 34.00 -1.08 0.91
C ILE A 378 34.73 -2.32 1.40
N ARG A 379 34.94 -3.32 0.52
CA ARG A 379 35.60 -4.59 0.86
C ARG A 379 37.05 -4.41 1.28
N GLN A 380 37.79 -3.54 0.63
CA GLN A 380 39.18 -3.24 0.94
C GLN A 380 39.33 -2.37 2.19
N GLY A 381 38.24 -1.80 2.71
CA GLY A 381 38.27 -0.88 3.84
C GLY A 381 38.95 0.46 3.54
N SER A 382 39.13 0.76 2.24
CA SER A 382 39.75 1.99 1.71
C SER A 382 38.86 3.22 1.84
N ALA A 383 37.56 3.01 2.06
CA ALA A 383 36.61 4.05 2.44
C ALA A 383 36.47 4.10 3.98
N ASP A 384 36.36 5.33 4.50
CA ASP A 384 35.94 5.55 5.89
C ASP A 384 34.48 5.11 6.10
N GLU A 385 34.04 5.10 7.37
CA GLU A 385 32.70 4.65 7.75
C GLU A 385 31.60 5.48 7.07
N VAL A 386 31.74 6.81 7.08
CA VAL A 386 30.76 7.74 6.50
C VAL A 386 30.59 7.54 4.99
N ARG A 387 31.69 7.41 4.25
CA ARG A 387 31.64 7.14 2.80
C ARG A 387 31.04 5.77 2.50
N SER A 388 31.36 4.76 3.31
CA SER A 388 30.78 3.42 3.17
C SER A 388 29.26 3.47 3.37
N GLU A 389 28.78 4.18 4.38
CA GLU A 389 27.35 4.36 4.63
C GLU A 389 26.64 5.08 3.48
N GLN A 390 27.22 6.17 2.96
CA GLN A 390 26.68 6.91 1.81
C GLN A 390 26.58 6.06 0.55
N MET A 391 27.60 5.24 0.25
CA MET A 391 27.56 4.31 -0.88
C MET A 391 26.47 3.25 -0.70
N LEU A 392 26.34 2.68 0.50
CA LEU A 392 25.30 1.68 0.79
C LEU A 392 23.89 2.25 0.69
N GLU A 393 23.68 3.49 1.15
CA GLU A 393 22.39 4.19 0.99
C GLU A 393 22.06 4.42 -0.49
N ALA A 394 23.01 4.91 -1.29
CA ALA A 394 22.78 5.12 -2.71
C ALA A 394 22.56 3.81 -3.49
N LEU A 395 23.25 2.71 -3.15
CA LEU A 395 23.00 1.38 -3.73
C LEU A 395 21.57 0.90 -3.43
N ALA A 396 21.13 1.07 -2.19
CA ALA A 396 19.77 0.71 -1.76
C ALA A 396 18.70 1.57 -2.45
N SER A 397 18.92 2.88 -2.56
CA SER A 397 18.02 3.80 -3.28
C SER A 397 18.03 3.62 -4.80
N ALA A 398 19.12 3.08 -5.37
CA ALA A 398 19.18 2.78 -6.79
C ALA A 398 18.30 1.57 -7.12
N GLY A 399 18.28 0.56 -6.25
CA GLY A 399 17.32 -0.54 -6.27
C GLY A 399 17.38 -1.48 -7.48
N THR A 400 18.37 -1.36 -8.37
CA THR A 400 18.50 -2.23 -9.55
C THR A 400 18.94 -3.65 -9.15
N PRO A 401 18.71 -4.67 -9.98
CA PRO A 401 19.18 -6.04 -9.69
C PRO A 401 20.68 -6.11 -9.39
N GLU A 402 21.49 -5.26 -10.04
CA GLU A 402 22.94 -5.15 -9.85
C GLU A 402 23.28 -4.56 -8.48
N THR A 403 22.63 -3.46 -8.07
CA THR A 403 22.91 -2.83 -6.78
C THR A 403 22.43 -3.69 -5.62
N GLN A 404 21.35 -4.45 -5.81
CA GLN A 404 20.89 -5.42 -4.83
C GLN A 404 21.86 -6.60 -4.68
N ARG A 405 22.42 -7.13 -5.77
CA ARG A 405 23.51 -8.13 -5.71
C ARG A 405 24.76 -7.58 -5.01
N ALA A 406 25.12 -6.33 -5.28
CA ALA A 406 26.21 -5.65 -4.60
C ALA A 406 26.00 -5.57 -3.07
N LEU A 407 24.78 -5.20 -2.64
CA LEU A 407 24.38 -5.17 -1.23
C LEU A 407 24.46 -6.54 -0.56
N VAL A 408 23.99 -7.62 -1.22
CA VAL A 408 24.17 -9.00 -0.72
C VAL A 408 25.64 -9.30 -0.48
N SER A 409 26.49 -8.97 -1.44
CA SER A 409 27.91 -9.26 -1.35
C SER A 409 28.62 -8.51 -0.20
N VAL A 410 28.11 -7.33 0.18
CA VAL A 410 28.60 -6.58 1.35
C VAL A 410 28.05 -7.18 2.64
N LEU A 411 26.77 -7.52 2.66
CA LEU A 411 26.10 -8.10 3.82
C LEU A 411 26.73 -9.44 4.25
N GLU A 412 27.01 -10.32 3.29
CA GLU A 412 27.56 -11.66 3.51
C GLU A 412 29.09 -11.67 3.68
N GLY A 413 29.79 -10.58 3.36
CA GLY A 413 31.25 -10.52 3.41
C GLY A 413 31.80 -10.54 4.84
N GLU A 414 32.24 -11.71 5.33
CA GLU A 414 32.73 -11.86 6.71
C GLU A 414 33.95 -11.00 7.07
N ARG A 415 34.78 -10.64 6.06
CA ARG A 415 35.94 -9.77 6.23
C ARG A 415 35.59 -8.27 6.29
N ILE A 416 34.34 -7.92 5.99
CA ILE A 416 33.86 -6.54 6.05
C ILE A 416 33.53 -6.18 7.49
N ARG A 417 33.89 -4.95 7.90
CA ARG A 417 33.68 -4.44 9.26
C ARG A 417 32.23 -4.67 9.72
N PRO A 418 31.99 -5.21 10.93
CA PRO A 418 30.63 -5.53 11.40
C PRO A 418 29.65 -4.35 11.34
N LYS A 419 30.10 -3.13 11.68
CA LYS A 419 29.26 -1.92 11.56
C LYS A 419 28.77 -1.67 10.13
N THR A 420 29.65 -1.84 9.14
CA THR A 420 29.30 -1.67 7.72
C THR A 420 28.32 -2.75 7.26
N ARG A 421 28.49 -3.99 7.70
CA ARG A 421 27.53 -5.10 7.44
C ARG A 421 26.17 -4.83 8.09
N ALA A 422 26.16 -4.37 9.34
CA ALA A 422 24.94 -3.97 10.04
C ALA A 422 24.24 -2.81 9.33
N HIS A 423 25.00 -1.84 8.80
CA HIS A 423 24.43 -0.75 7.99
C HIS A 423 23.86 -1.26 6.66
N ALA A 424 24.55 -2.18 5.97
CA ALA A 424 24.04 -2.84 4.78
C ALA A 424 22.70 -3.53 5.06
N ALA A 425 22.60 -4.29 6.15
CA ALA A 425 21.33 -4.88 6.58
C ALA A 425 20.25 -3.79 6.79
N ARG A 426 20.54 -2.69 7.49
CA ARG A 426 19.58 -1.62 7.75
C ARG A 426 19.09 -0.91 6.48
N VAL A 427 19.96 -0.66 5.50
CA VAL A 427 19.54 -0.03 4.24
C VAL A 427 18.66 -0.96 3.41
N ILE A 428 18.95 -2.27 3.43
CA ILE A 428 18.11 -3.30 2.79
C ILE A 428 16.69 -3.28 3.36
N GLY A 429 16.55 -3.22 4.69
CA GLY A 429 15.24 -3.15 5.36
C GLY A 429 14.46 -1.85 5.13
N ARG A 430 15.01 -0.88 4.39
CA ARG A 430 14.35 0.40 4.03
C ARG A 430 14.16 0.58 2.51
N MET A 431 14.53 -0.42 1.71
CA MET A 431 14.36 -0.37 0.27
C MET A 431 12.89 -0.32 -0.11
N GLU A 432 12.55 0.25 -1.27
CA GLU A 432 11.16 0.26 -1.73
C GLU A 432 10.76 -1.06 -2.39
N ARG A 433 11.67 -1.64 -3.18
CA ARG A 433 11.45 -2.88 -3.95
C ARG A 433 12.59 -3.87 -3.79
N PRO A 434 12.76 -4.45 -2.59
CA PRO A 434 13.78 -5.48 -2.36
C PRO A 434 13.44 -6.77 -3.10
N SER A 435 14.47 -7.44 -3.63
CA SER A 435 14.38 -8.74 -4.29
C SER A 435 14.40 -9.88 -3.28
N LEU A 436 13.92 -11.04 -3.73
CA LEU A 436 13.98 -12.29 -2.97
C LEU A 436 15.41 -12.66 -2.53
N LEU A 437 16.39 -12.39 -3.38
CA LEU A 437 17.83 -12.61 -3.11
C LEU A 437 18.29 -11.92 -1.81
N LEU A 438 17.80 -10.70 -1.54
CA LEU A 438 18.14 -9.97 -0.32
C LEU A 438 17.54 -10.62 0.93
N GLY A 439 16.36 -11.21 0.81
CA GLY A 439 15.74 -11.98 1.89
C GLY A 439 16.54 -13.21 2.25
N ASP A 440 16.91 -14.00 1.25
CA ASP A 440 17.73 -15.20 1.45
C ASP A 440 19.08 -14.85 2.10
N ALA A 441 19.71 -13.75 1.66
CA ALA A 441 20.97 -13.27 2.22
C ALA A 441 20.84 -12.83 3.68
N LEU A 442 19.78 -12.09 4.02
CA LEU A 442 19.51 -11.68 5.39
C LEU A 442 19.28 -12.88 6.31
N GLU A 443 18.54 -13.90 5.86
CA GLU A 443 18.35 -15.13 6.64
C GLU A 443 19.68 -15.85 6.86
N ARG A 444 20.49 -16.05 5.81
CA ARG A 444 21.82 -16.66 5.95
C ARG A 444 22.71 -15.90 6.94
N VAL A 445 22.72 -14.56 6.86
CA VAL A 445 23.49 -13.73 7.80
C VAL A 445 22.95 -13.83 9.22
N LEU A 446 21.63 -13.86 9.39
CA LEU A 446 20.99 -13.99 10.69
C LEU A 446 21.36 -15.31 11.38
N GLU A 447 21.46 -16.40 10.62
CA GLU A 447 21.91 -17.72 11.12
C GLU A 447 23.42 -17.77 11.42
N ALA A 448 24.26 -17.26 10.51
CA ALA A 448 25.69 -17.51 10.57
C ALA A 448 26.49 -16.49 11.41
N THR A 449 25.99 -15.26 11.57
CA THR A 449 26.79 -14.19 12.18
C THR A 449 27.03 -14.44 13.67
N ARG A 450 28.23 -14.09 14.15
CA ARG A 450 28.53 -14.05 15.60
C ARG A 450 28.40 -12.65 16.20
N ASP A 451 28.40 -11.62 15.36
CA ASP A 451 28.29 -10.22 15.80
C ASP A 451 26.83 -9.88 16.13
N ALA A 452 26.58 -9.46 17.37
CA ALA A 452 25.23 -9.12 17.85
C ALA A 452 24.62 -7.91 17.14
N GLY A 453 25.44 -6.93 16.73
CA GLY A 453 24.98 -5.75 16.00
C GLY A 453 24.49 -6.10 14.59
N VAL A 454 25.24 -6.95 13.88
CA VAL A 454 24.84 -7.49 12.57
C VAL A 454 23.59 -8.35 12.72
N ARG A 455 23.53 -9.24 13.72
CA ARG A 455 22.36 -10.11 13.99
C ARG A 455 21.09 -9.28 14.21
N ARG A 456 21.17 -8.25 15.07
CA ARG A 456 20.05 -7.34 15.34
C ARG A 456 19.61 -6.62 14.07
N ALA A 457 20.54 -6.05 13.32
CA ALA A 457 20.20 -5.33 12.09
C ALA A 457 19.56 -6.27 11.05
N ALA A 458 20.08 -7.50 10.90
CA ALA A 458 19.51 -8.51 10.01
C ALA A 458 18.08 -8.89 10.43
N ALA A 459 17.83 -9.18 11.71
CA ALA A 459 16.50 -9.53 12.21
C ALA A 459 15.46 -8.42 11.95
N LEU A 460 15.80 -7.16 12.27
CA LEU A 460 14.92 -6.02 12.00
C LEU A 460 14.62 -5.85 10.50
N SER A 461 15.61 -6.12 9.65
CA SER A 461 15.45 -6.04 8.20
C SER A 461 14.68 -7.22 7.61
N VAL A 462 14.78 -8.42 8.19
CA VAL A 462 13.90 -9.55 7.84
C VAL A 462 12.44 -9.20 8.12
N GLY A 463 12.15 -8.61 9.29
CA GLY A 463 10.80 -8.16 9.61
C GLY A 463 10.27 -7.07 8.67
N ALA A 464 11.11 -6.08 8.32
CA ALA A 464 10.71 -5.06 7.34
C ALA A 464 10.50 -5.67 5.94
N LEU A 465 11.38 -6.59 5.53
CA LEU A 465 11.29 -7.26 4.24
C LEU A 465 10.07 -8.15 4.11
N SER A 466 9.72 -8.91 5.16
CA SER A 466 8.50 -9.70 5.13
C SER A 466 7.28 -8.80 4.89
N LYS A 467 7.21 -7.61 5.50
CA LYS A 467 6.12 -6.66 5.23
C LYS A 467 6.10 -6.16 3.79
N MET A 468 7.27 -5.89 3.20
CA MET A 468 7.37 -5.47 1.80
C MET A 468 6.98 -6.56 0.81
N LEU A 469 7.32 -7.82 1.13
CA LEU A 469 6.99 -8.99 0.31
C LEU A 469 5.55 -9.49 0.49
N GLU A 470 4.81 -9.00 1.50
CA GLU A 470 3.42 -9.40 1.78
C GLU A 470 2.51 -9.33 0.55
N VAL A 471 2.77 -8.37 -0.33
CA VAL A 471 2.00 -8.15 -1.56
C VAL A 471 2.57 -8.92 -2.75
N PRO A 472 3.82 -8.70 -3.18
CA PRO A 472 4.35 -9.36 -4.39
C PRO A 472 4.64 -10.85 -4.20
N GLU A 473 4.96 -11.30 -2.98
CA GLU A 473 5.44 -12.66 -2.68
C GLU A 473 4.90 -13.15 -1.31
N PRO A 474 3.57 -13.31 -1.15
CA PRO A 474 2.94 -13.58 0.15
C PRO A 474 3.45 -14.87 0.80
N GLY A 475 3.69 -15.93 0.03
CA GLY A 475 4.26 -17.17 0.54
C GLY A 475 5.66 -16.98 1.13
N ARG A 476 6.52 -16.19 0.47
CA ARG A 476 7.86 -15.87 1.00
C ARG A 476 7.78 -14.98 2.23
N SER A 477 6.90 -13.97 2.21
CA SER A 477 6.64 -13.11 3.36
C SER A 477 6.31 -13.93 4.61
N GLN A 478 5.38 -14.87 4.48
CA GLN A 478 4.98 -15.76 5.56
C GLN A 478 6.16 -16.61 6.06
N ALA A 479 6.91 -17.25 5.16
CA ALA A 479 8.07 -18.06 5.53
C ALA A 479 9.14 -17.26 6.30
N LEU A 480 9.39 -16.01 5.92
CA LEU A 480 10.32 -15.11 6.64
C LEU A 480 9.83 -14.81 8.06
N VAL A 481 8.53 -14.56 8.24
CA VAL A 481 7.94 -14.32 9.57
C VAL A 481 8.00 -15.57 10.44
N GLU A 482 7.65 -16.73 9.88
CA GLU A 482 7.71 -18.00 10.60
C GLU A 482 9.13 -18.34 11.05
N GLY A 483 10.12 -18.14 10.16
CA GLY A 483 11.54 -18.29 10.49
C GLY A 483 11.98 -17.32 11.60
N LEU A 484 11.54 -16.06 11.55
CA LEU A 484 11.79 -15.08 12.61
C LEU A 484 11.16 -15.50 13.95
N VAL A 485 9.91 -15.95 13.96
CA VAL A 485 9.22 -16.45 15.16
C VAL A 485 9.93 -17.67 15.74
N GLY A 486 10.40 -18.59 14.90
CA GLY A 486 11.19 -19.75 15.33
C GLY A 486 12.45 -19.34 16.09
N ARG A 487 13.20 -18.37 15.57
CA ARG A 487 14.40 -17.82 16.22
C ARG A 487 14.08 -17.14 17.55
N CYS A 488 12.97 -16.41 17.62
CA CYS A 488 12.50 -15.79 18.85
C CYS A 488 12.18 -16.81 19.93
N ARG A 489 11.46 -17.89 19.59
CA ARG A 489 11.12 -18.96 20.53
C ARG A 489 12.34 -19.75 21.00
N SER A 490 13.35 -19.90 20.13
CA SER A 490 14.60 -20.60 20.48
C SER A 490 15.53 -19.80 21.41
N GLY A 491 15.28 -18.51 21.63
CA GLY A 491 16.19 -17.63 22.37
C GLY A 491 17.42 -17.17 21.59
N THR A 492 17.49 -17.42 20.27
CA THR A 492 18.58 -16.94 19.40
C THR A 492 18.61 -15.41 19.29
N LEU A 493 17.46 -14.77 19.52
CA LEU A 493 17.28 -13.33 19.51
C LEU A 493 16.76 -12.86 20.86
N GLU A 494 17.28 -11.71 21.32
CA GLU A 494 16.78 -11.04 22.51
C GLU A 494 15.29 -10.69 22.35
N PRO A 495 14.47 -10.80 23.42
CA PRO A 495 13.03 -10.58 23.34
C PRO A 495 12.64 -9.23 22.73
N GLU A 496 13.32 -8.14 23.08
CA GLU A 496 13.05 -6.81 22.52
C GLU A 496 13.35 -6.75 21.02
N VAL A 497 14.45 -7.36 20.55
CA VAL A 497 14.79 -7.43 19.13
C VAL A 497 13.74 -8.23 18.35
N CYS A 498 13.26 -9.31 18.95
CA CYS A 498 12.16 -10.11 18.40
C CYS A 498 10.88 -9.29 18.22
N LEU A 499 10.47 -8.57 19.26
CA LEU A 499 9.26 -7.78 19.23
C LEU A 499 9.38 -6.62 18.24
N ASP A 500 10.53 -5.95 18.18
CA ASP A 500 10.80 -4.92 17.17
C ASP A 500 10.74 -5.46 15.74
N ALA A 501 11.28 -6.66 15.49
CA ALA A 501 11.26 -7.29 14.18
C ALA A 501 9.85 -7.74 13.80
N LEU A 502 9.09 -8.32 14.72
CA LEU A 502 7.69 -8.70 14.52
C LEU A 502 6.78 -7.46 14.34
N ALA A 503 7.06 -6.36 15.04
CA ALA A 503 6.36 -5.08 14.85
C ALA A 503 6.56 -4.54 13.44
N ARG A 504 7.76 -4.70 12.85
CA ARG A 504 8.03 -4.32 11.45
C ARG A 504 7.34 -5.24 10.46
N ALA A 505 7.25 -6.54 10.77
CA ALA A 505 6.52 -7.49 9.94
C ALA A 505 5.01 -7.25 9.96
N GLY A 506 4.45 -6.89 11.13
CA GLY A 506 3.01 -6.64 11.31
C GLY A 506 2.12 -7.84 10.97
N ALA A 507 2.67 -9.06 10.97
CA ALA A 507 2.01 -10.26 10.49
C ALA A 507 1.30 -11.02 11.63
N PRO A 508 0.06 -11.53 11.40
CA PRO A 508 -0.69 -12.30 12.41
C PRO A 508 0.05 -13.52 12.97
N ALA A 509 0.91 -14.16 12.18
CA ALA A 509 1.72 -15.30 12.63
C ALA A 509 2.62 -14.99 13.86
N GLY A 510 2.98 -13.72 14.07
CA GLY A 510 3.73 -13.28 15.25
C GLY A 510 2.90 -13.16 16.55
N LEU A 511 1.56 -13.15 16.45
CA LEU A 511 0.68 -12.78 17.56
C LEU A 511 0.83 -13.68 18.78
N ALA A 512 1.04 -14.98 18.59
CA ALA A 512 1.23 -15.91 19.71
C ALA A 512 2.46 -15.56 20.56
N TYR A 513 3.58 -15.18 19.92
CA TYR A 513 4.79 -14.76 20.63
C TYR A 513 4.55 -13.40 21.32
N VAL A 514 3.95 -12.44 20.62
CA VAL A 514 3.62 -11.12 21.20
C VAL A 514 2.73 -11.27 22.45
N LYS A 515 1.69 -12.12 22.40
CA LYS A 515 0.83 -12.43 23.55
C LYS A 515 1.62 -12.93 24.75
N SER A 516 2.58 -13.85 24.54
CA SER A 516 3.43 -14.35 25.63
C SER A 516 4.34 -13.27 26.23
N ALA A 517 4.79 -12.30 25.42
CA ALA A 517 5.64 -11.20 25.88
C ALA A 517 4.86 -10.12 26.67
N LEU A 518 3.54 -10.02 26.50
CA LEU A 518 2.69 -9.09 27.27
C LEU A 518 2.62 -9.44 28.77
N VAL A 519 3.01 -10.65 29.17
CA VAL A 519 3.07 -11.05 30.59
C VAL A 519 4.50 -11.14 31.12
N HIS A 520 5.48 -10.64 30.36
CA HIS A 520 6.89 -10.65 30.77
C HIS A 520 7.11 -9.79 32.02
N PRO A 521 7.99 -10.19 32.98
CA PRO A 521 8.24 -9.41 34.19
C PRO A 521 8.77 -7.99 33.90
N GLU A 522 9.61 -7.85 32.88
CA GLU A 522 10.18 -6.56 32.50
C GLU A 522 9.21 -5.68 31.71
N ALA A 523 9.02 -4.43 32.17
CA ALA A 523 8.13 -3.48 31.52
C ALA A 523 8.59 -3.03 30.13
N SER A 524 9.90 -3.10 29.83
CA SER A 524 10.42 -2.75 28.50
C SER A 524 9.98 -3.77 27.45
N VAL A 525 10.06 -5.06 27.77
CA VAL A 525 9.59 -6.17 26.92
C VAL A 525 8.08 -6.09 26.71
N ARG A 526 7.29 -5.86 27.78
CA ARG A 526 5.84 -5.63 27.63
C ARG A 526 5.53 -4.41 26.76
N GLY A 527 6.30 -3.32 26.93
CA GLY A 527 6.18 -2.13 26.09
C GLY A 527 6.45 -2.41 24.61
N ALA A 528 7.51 -3.14 24.29
CA ALA A 528 7.81 -3.57 22.92
C ALA A 528 6.73 -4.49 22.34
N ALA A 529 6.14 -5.37 23.17
CA ALA A 529 5.02 -6.21 22.77
C ALA A 529 3.77 -5.39 22.44
N THR A 530 3.46 -4.38 23.25
CA THR A 530 2.38 -3.41 22.98
C THR A 530 2.61 -2.64 21.67
N GLU A 531 3.85 -2.23 21.40
CA GLU A 531 4.20 -1.60 20.13
C GLU A 531 4.10 -2.55 18.93
N ALA A 532 4.35 -3.85 19.11
CA ALA A 532 4.14 -4.87 18.09
C ALA A 532 2.66 -5.11 17.80
N LEU A 533 1.79 -5.14 18.83
CA LEU A 533 0.34 -5.24 18.65
C LEU A 533 -0.22 -4.14 17.75
N ARG A 534 0.31 -2.91 17.84
CA ARG A 534 -0.08 -1.78 16.99
C ARG A 534 -0.03 -2.12 15.49
N ALA A 535 0.96 -2.91 15.07
CA ALA A 535 1.19 -3.24 13.67
C ALA A 535 0.41 -4.48 13.18
N ILE A 536 -0.11 -5.30 14.09
CA ILE A 536 -0.86 -6.52 13.75
C ILE A 536 -2.35 -6.17 13.66
N PRO A 537 -3.02 -6.42 12.51
CA PRO A 537 -4.44 -6.12 12.36
C PRO A 537 -5.33 -7.16 13.09
N GLY A 538 -6.56 -6.76 13.42
CA GLY A 538 -7.63 -7.66 13.85
C GLY A 538 -8.24 -7.36 15.23
N ALA A 539 -9.52 -7.68 15.40
CA ALA A 539 -10.29 -7.41 16.62
C ALA A 539 -9.72 -8.10 17.87
N ALA A 540 -9.16 -9.31 17.72
CA ALA A 540 -8.49 -9.99 18.82
C ALA A 540 -7.25 -9.24 19.33
N VAL A 541 -6.59 -8.45 18.45
CA VAL A 541 -5.47 -7.58 18.82
C VAL A 541 -5.98 -6.31 19.49
N ASP A 542 -7.12 -5.78 19.03
CA ASP A 542 -7.78 -4.62 19.64
C ASP A 542 -8.14 -4.89 21.10
N ALA A 543 -8.72 -6.06 21.37
CA ALA A 543 -9.05 -6.48 22.73
C ALA A 543 -7.82 -6.60 23.64
N LEU A 544 -6.67 -7.04 23.10
CA LEU A 544 -5.42 -7.07 23.86
C LEU A 544 -4.91 -5.66 24.16
N LEU A 545 -5.01 -4.73 23.20
CA LEU A 545 -4.62 -3.34 23.42
C LEU A 545 -5.50 -2.69 24.50
N ASP A 546 -6.80 -2.96 24.50
CA ASP A 546 -7.70 -2.51 25.57
C ASP A 546 -7.32 -3.10 26.93
N GLN A 547 -7.04 -4.40 26.98
CA GLN A 547 -6.58 -5.05 28.20
C GLN A 547 -5.27 -4.44 28.73
N VAL A 548 -4.26 -4.26 27.88
CA VAL A 548 -2.99 -3.63 28.27
C VAL A 548 -3.21 -2.21 28.76
N MET A 549 -4.07 -1.44 28.07
CA MET A 549 -4.40 -0.06 28.41
C MET A 549 -5.09 0.05 29.78
N LEU A 550 -5.90 -0.93 30.17
CA LEU A 550 -6.62 -0.95 31.44
C LEU A 550 -5.79 -1.53 32.59
N ASP A 551 -5.04 -2.60 32.33
CA ASP A 551 -4.59 -3.51 33.37
C ASP A 551 -3.05 -3.59 33.54
N ASP A 552 -2.23 -3.12 32.58
CA ASP A 552 -0.77 -3.24 32.74
C ASP A 552 -0.29 -2.47 33.98
N PRO A 553 0.55 -3.04 34.87
CA PRO A 553 0.98 -2.36 36.08
C PRO A 553 1.80 -1.09 35.82
N SER A 554 2.49 -1.00 34.68
CA SER A 554 3.30 0.14 34.29
C SER A 554 2.50 1.20 33.56
N ALA A 555 2.42 2.40 34.13
CA ALA A 555 1.80 3.56 33.47
C ALA A 555 2.46 3.90 32.12
N ARG A 556 3.74 3.57 31.93
CA ARG A 556 4.42 3.73 30.64
C ARG A 556 3.83 2.79 29.59
N VAL A 557 3.57 1.53 29.93
CA VAL A 557 3.03 0.54 29.00
C VAL A 557 1.57 0.85 28.67
N ARG A 558 0.77 1.27 29.67
CA ARG A 558 -0.61 1.74 29.43
C ARG A 558 -0.65 2.94 28.47
N ALA A 559 0.26 3.92 28.62
CA ALA A 559 0.37 5.04 27.68
C ALA A 559 0.77 4.59 26.25
N LEU A 560 1.63 3.57 26.12
CA LEU A 560 1.96 2.99 24.81
C LEU A 560 0.74 2.32 24.17
N ALA A 561 -0.12 1.68 24.95
CA ALA A 561 -1.36 1.10 24.45
C ALA A 561 -2.32 2.19 23.93
N VAL A 562 -2.49 3.31 24.65
CA VAL A 562 -3.27 4.46 24.16
C VAL A 562 -2.74 4.99 22.82
N LYS A 563 -1.40 5.12 22.71
CA LYS A 563 -0.75 5.55 21.46
C LYS A 563 -0.91 4.51 20.33
N ALA A 564 -0.94 3.22 20.65
CA ALA A 564 -1.21 2.19 19.66
C ALA A 564 -2.67 2.28 19.18
N VAL A 565 -3.63 2.42 20.10
CA VAL A 565 -5.05 2.62 19.82
C VAL A 565 -5.31 3.85 18.94
N SER A 566 -4.53 4.93 19.08
CA SER A 566 -4.70 6.14 18.27
C SER A 566 -4.49 5.94 16.76
N GLN A 567 -3.94 4.80 16.35
CA GLN A 567 -3.70 4.43 14.95
C GLN A 567 -4.67 3.37 14.44
N ARG A 568 -5.71 3.05 15.22
CA ARG A 568 -6.68 2.00 14.95
C ARG A 568 -8.08 2.58 14.79
N VAL A 569 -9.04 1.71 14.49
CA VAL A 569 -10.46 2.07 14.42
C VAL A 569 -10.95 2.41 15.83
N ALA A 570 -10.96 3.71 16.13
CA ALA A 570 -11.10 4.19 17.50
C ALA A 570 -12.44 3.84 18.18
N GLY A 571 -13.52 3.67 17.39
CA GLY A 571 -14.84 3.33 17.91
C GLY A 571 -14.86 2.07 18.79
N ALA A 572 -14.05 1.06 18.45
CA ALA A 572 -13.94 -0.18 19.22
C ALA A 572 -13.37 0.04 20.64
N HIS A 573 -12.60 1.11 20.83
CA HIS A 573 -11.83 1.38 22.04
C HIS A 573 -12.47 2.43 22.97
N LEU A 574 -13.55 3.10 22.53
CA LEU A 574 -14.13 4.24 23.27
C LEU A 574 -14.59 3.88 24.68
N GLU A 575 -15.13 2.68 24.88
CA GLU A 575 -15.55 2.23 26.21
C GLU A 575 -14.34 2.02 27.13
N ALA A 576 -13.28 1.39 26.63
CA ALA A 576 -12.04 1.20 27.39
C ALA A 576 -11.39 2.56 27.72
N LEU A 577 -11.33 3.49 26.78
CA LEU A 577 -10.84 4.86 27.00
C LEU A 577 -11.64 5.59 28.09
N ALA A 578 -12.98 5.45 28.09
CA ALA A 578 -13.82 6.02 29.13
C ALA A 578 -13.54 5.43 30.52
N ARG A 579 -13.28 4.12 30.61
CA ARG A 579 -12.87 3.47 31.87
C ARG A 579 -11.50 3.96 32.34
N VAL A 580 -10.54 4.13 31.43
CA VAL A 580 -9.21 4.70 31.75
C VAL A 580 -9.36 6.08 32.38
N LEU A 581 -10.14 6.99 31.78
CA LEU A 581 -10.33 8.34 32.33
C LEU A 581 -10.89 8.36 33.75
N ARG A 582 -11.76 7.40 34.10
CA ARG A 582 -12.36 7.32 35.44
C ARG A 582 -11.43 6.72 36.49
N ALA A 583 -10.61 5.74 36.13
CA ALA A 583 -9.85 4.93 37.10
C ALA A 583 -8.35 5.21 37.12
N GLU A 584 -7.79 5.80 36.06
CA GLU A 584 -6.36 5.99 35.90
C GLU A 584 -5.82 7.05 36.86
N ARG A 585 -4.75 6.69 37.58
CA ARG A 585 -4.08 7.57 38.53
C ARG A 585 -3.00 8.43 37.87
N SER A 586 -2.34 7.90 36.84
CA SER A 586 -1.29 8.57 36.09
C SER A 586 -1.84 9.71 35.23
N GLU A 587 -1.50 10.94 35.58
CA GLU A 587 -1.78 12.13 34.76
C GLU A 587 -1.28 11.97 33.33
N ARG A 588 -0.09 11.37 33.15
CA ARG A 588 0.50 11.13 31.83
C ARG A 588 -0.41 10.26 30.95
N VAL A 589 -0.99 9.20 31.49
CA VAL A 589 -1.87 8.31 30.71
C VAL A 589 -3.17 9.03 30.37
N ARG A 590 -3.77 9.77 31.34
CA ARG A 590 -4.97 10.57 31.08
C ARG A 590 -4.75 11.63 30.01
N VAL A 591 -3.60 12.31 30.01
CA VAL A 591 -3.20 13.26 28.95
C VAL A 591 -3.16 12.60 27.57
N GLU A 592 -2.59 11.39 27.44
CA GLU A 592 -2.58 10.67 26.15
C GLU A 592 -4.01 10.34 25.68
N VAL A 593 -4.89 9.93 26.60
CA VAL A 593 -6.30 9.66 26.27
C VAL A 593 -7.02 10.94 25.83
N VAL A 594 -6.84 12.04 26.54
CA VAL A 594 -7.43 13.35 26.18
C VAL A 594 -6.96 13.80 24.80
N ARG A 595 -5.65 13.66 24.50
CA ARG A 595 -5.11 13.99 23.18
C ARG A 595 -5.74 13.12 22.08
N LEU A 596 -5.88 11.82 22.32
CA LEU A 596 -6.58 10.93 21.39
C LEU A 596 -8.02 11.40 21.17
N LEU A 597 -8.80 11.60 22.23
CA LEU A 597 -10.19 12.05 22.12
C LEU A 597 -10.32 13.38 21.37
N GLY A 598 -9.37 14.31 21.54
CA GLY A 598 -9.30 15.56 20.77
C GLY A 598 -9.27 15.34 19.26
N HIS A 599 -8.50 14.35 18.79
CA HIS A 599 -8.48 13.98 17.37
C HIS A 599 -9.77 13.27 16.91
N LEU A 600 -10.53 12.69 17.85
CA LEU A 600 -11.75 11.93 17.55
C LEU A 600 -13.01 12.77 17.63
N GLN A 601 -13.03 13.89 18.37
CA GLN A 601 -14.27 14.60 18.73
C GLN A 601 -15.12 15.06 17.55
N ALA A 602 -14.49 15.38 16.41
CA ALA A 602 -15.19 15.82 15.19
C ALA A 602 -15.91 14.67 14.46
N VAL A 603 -15.50 13.42 14.71
CA VAL A 603 -16.03 12.24 14.04
C VAL A 603 -16.79 11.32 14.99
N GLU A 604 -16.39 11.23 16.26
CA GLU A 604 -17.00 10.40 17.30
C GLU A 604 -17.72 11.24 18.35
N ALA A 605 -19.06 11.28 18.29
CA ALA A 605 -19.87 11.99 19.28
C ALA A 605 -19.57 11.59 20.74
N PRO A 606 -19.31 10.30 21.09
CA PRO A 606 -18.93 9.94 22.45
C PRO A 606 -17.59 10.55 22.88
N ALA A 607 -16.65 10.80 21.96
CA ALA A 607 -15.36 11.39 22.30
C ALA A 607 -15.50 12.85 22.76
N ALA A 608 -16.35 13.63 22.09
CA ALA A 608 -16.66 15.01 22.51
C ALA A 608 -17.33 15.05 23.90
N ALA A 609 -18.19 14.07 24.21
CA ALA A 609 -18.83 13.96 25.52
C ALA A 609 -17.81 13.63 26.62
N LEU A 610 -16.91 12.69 26.36
CA LEU A 610 -15.82 12.35 27.29
C LEU A 610 -14.87 13.53 27.53
N LEU A 611 -14.52 14.30 26.50
CA LEU A 611 -13.70 15.51 26.67
C LEU A 611 -14.39 16.55 27.56
N ARG A 612 -15.70 16.78 27.38
CA ARG A 612 -16.47 17.70 28.22
C ARG A 612 -16.49 17.28 29.69
N ASP A 613 -16.66 15.97 29.93
CA ASP A 613 -16.61 15.41 31.29
C ASP A 613 -15.23 15.62 31.92
N VAL A 614 -14.15 15.30 31.20
CA VAL A 614 -12.78 15.50 31.69
C VAL A 614 -12.50 16.97 31.97
N ALA A 615 -12.90 17.89 31.08
CA ALA A 615 -12.69 19.32 31.26
C ALA A 615 -13.36 19.85 32.54
N ALA A 616 -14.51 19.30 32.92
CA ALA A 616 -15.23 19.69 34.13
C ALA A 616 -14.71 18.99 35.39
N ASN A 617 -14.36 17.70 35.29
CA ASN A 617 -14.32 16.81 36.46
C ASN A 617 -12.96 16.14 36.73
N ASP A 618 -11.96 16.21 35.84
CA ASP A 618 -10.67 15.54 36.11
C ASP A 618 -9.98 16.15 37.34
N GLY A 619 -9.34 15.32 38.17
CA GLY A 619 -8.64 15.78 39.37
C GLY A 619 -7.44 16.69 39.08
N ALA A 620 -6.78 16.54 37.93
CA ALA A 620 -5.57 17.30 37.57
C ALA A 620 -5.90 18.53 36.71
N ALA A 621 -5.45 19.71 37.15
CA ALA A 621 -5.70 20.98 36.46
C ALA A 621 -5.16 21.01 35.01
N ASN A 622 -4.00 20.38 34.77
CA ASN A 622 -3.41 20.31 33.44
C ASN A 622 -4.26 19.47 32.46
N VAL A 623 -4.85 18.38 32.95
CA VAL A 623 -5.71 17.50 32.14
C VAL A 623 -7.01 18.24 31.79
N ARG A 624 -7.62 18.93 32.76
CA ARG A 624 -8.79 19.79 32.52
C ARG A 624 -8.48 20.87 31.48
N ALA A 625 -7.39 21.62 31.66
CA ALA A 625 -6.99 22.69 30.75
C ALA A 625 -6.76 22.18 29.32
N MET A 626 -6.12 21.02 29.17
CA MET A 626 -5.94 20.39 27.85
C MET A 626 -7.28 20.04 27.22
N ALA A 627 -8.18 19.38 27.96
CA ALA A 627 -9.50 19.01 27.45
C ALA A 627 -10.32 20.26 27.04
N THR A 628 -10.31 21.32 27.85
CA THR A 628 -10.93 22.61 27.50
C THR A 628 -10.35 23.21 26.23
N SER A 629 -9.02 23.19 26.06
CA SER A 629 -8.36 23.74 24.86
C SER A 629 -8.76 23.00 23.58
N LEU A 630 -8.95 21.68 23.66
CA LEU A 630 -9.34 20.86 22.52
C LEU A 630 -10.82 21.09 22.15
N LEU A 631 -11.68 21.40 23.13
CA LEU A 631 -13.09 21.75 22.88
C LEU A 631 -13.27 23.15 22.29
N GLY A 632 -12.33 24.07 22.53
CA GLY A 632 -12.42 25.48 22.10
C GLY A 632 -11.68 25.82 20.78
N GLY A 633 -11.03 24.83 20.16
CA GLY A 633 -10.30 25.00 18.90
C GLY A 633 -11.15 24.66 17.66
N GLU A 634 -12.20 25.44 17.40
CA GLU A 634 -12.90 25.44 16.10
C GLU A 634 -12.15 26.25 15.04
#